data_AF-A0A963ZML9-F1
#
_entry.id   AF-A0A963ZML9-F1
#
_cell.length_a   1.000
_cell.length_b   1.000
_cell.length_c   1.000
_cell.angle_alpha   90.00
_cell.angle_beta   90.00
_cell.angle_gamma   90.00
#
_symmetry.space_group_name_H-M   'P 1'
#
loop_
_entity.id
_entity.type
_entity.pdbx_description
1 polymer ?
#
loop_
_entity_poly.entity_id
_entity_poly.type
_entity_poly.pdbx_seq_one_letter_code
_entity_poly.pdbx_strand_id
1 'polypeptide(L)'
;MKRIQHQAEYRSPLKPQHKPRFPLHKMLRLLLLLTMLTGTNEGVAQISLTDVTIFGNDDLWLTNDDGVPSQLRFFEAYSGIGAFPTTVNYTAFVQGNTLNNNILYNLPTTLNTTALNEQRFLRATTTALNTEASLDWVALGTILGNDCWLLTGNSGTNPATNFLGTTDNQALEFRVNNSTAVRIEPAAAANVIIGTGSAISAGSIGSNINGGAANQVEGYYSMIGSGEENIIDNSNYSILLGGKANMIESNAHHAFLVGGFENIISQDADHSSILGGESNVIAPAATYSTILNGIDNEVGGNFTVHLGGQGLHLTGDRSLGFLANSTSYYMTVNASNTVVFGNADLWLANNDSSPRQLRFYEPHGTLGTFPGTANYSAFVQLNGLANDITYALPTTLNTTSVSEERFLRATTTTLNTDAQLEWVTVSGMVGGSCWLLQGNSGTDPANDFLGTTDNKTLVLRVNNNNALRIVPVTDAGIPAPNLIGGATSNDADQGAFGSSIGGGRNNAIHRSHYAFIGSGYDNVVDSAHYAAIGGGRANMIDSAATHANIGGGLNNTINAGAVQAVISGGNNNTINANGTRSAIGGGNTNSINGTYTAIAGGLLNSLDQGSDYSFIGGGVGNSTGTNADYAIISGGYYNSLGNNLEFSTIIGGRLNSMGDSSNQTTIGGGGANAVGANVFGSVIAGGGGNSIASTGYAATISGGILNAIDSGTQYANIAGGVGNTIEENTSVSSIGGGTSNRIEADVTASVITGGYYNVIKTDARYSTIAGGAVNYVDSDNSTVLGGRGLTLQGDFSLGFQANNATGSKNMTVAASSTVVFGNSDLWLANNDNAPSQLRFYEAYNTSGAFPNTAHFSSFEAQDQDADIEYILPAAAGAVGDLLSITAISGTRVTLAWAAPCCGNSIHPANDGEDSRGLTNNDTPHHVVNFLHSSEGNLLMEASPGESSEIKVLREKIESLESTIEQYQKLEERLELLEKLLKKEETRTSPDLSSSTDF
;
A
#
# COMPACT_ATOMS: atom_id res chain seq x y z
N MET A 1 43.70 -10.61 17.70
CA MET A 1 44.49 -11.47 18.61
C MET A 1 43.47 -12.32 19.38
N LYS A 2 43.57 -13.66 19.47
CA LYS A 2 44.43 -14.44 20.41
C LYS A 2 44.34 -13.87 21.84
N ARG A 3 44.02 -14.61 22.92
CA ARG A 3 43.70 -16.05 23.19
C ARG A 3 43.14 -16.10 24.66
N ILE A 4 42.49 -17.13 25.24
CA ILE A 4 41.77 -18.36 24.79
C ILE A 4 41.14 -19.05 26.03
N GLN A 5 40.02 -19.79 25.89
CA GLN A 5 39.51 -20.82 26.84
C GLN A 5 39.13 -20.38 28.28
N HIS A 6 38.40 -21.17 29.10
CA HIS A 6 37.86 -22.53 28.93
C HIS A 6 36.35 -22.64 29.30
N GLN A 7 35.80 -23.86 29.23
CA GLN A 7 34.37 -24.23 29.31
C GLN A 7 33.78 -24.34 30.73
N ALA A 8 32.47 -24.66 30.75
CA ALA A 8 31.63 -25.17 31.85
C ALA A 8 31.15 -24.13 32.89
N GLU A 9 29.97 -24.26 33.50
CA GLU A 9 28.62 -24.74 33.15
C GLU A 9 27.81 -24.70 34.47
N TYR A 10 26.48 -24.56 34.37
CA TYR A 10 25.49 -24.90 35.41
C TYR A 10 25.50 -24.24 36.82
N ARG A 11 24.53 -23.32 36.96
CA ARG A 11 23.48 -23.27 38.01
C ARG A 11 23.84 -23.23 39.52
N SER A 12 23.42 -22.12 40.13
CA SER A 12 22.94 -21.98 41.51
C SER A 12 21.69 -22.83 41.85
N PRO A 13 21.18 -22.90 43.11
CA PRO A 13 21.69 -22.36 44.38
C PRO A 13 21.77 -23.40 45.54
N LEU A 14 22.29 -22.98 46.71
CA LEU A 14 22.23 -23.74 47.98
C LEU A 14 21.04 -23.33 48.88
N LYS A 15 20.43 -24.32 49.53
CA LYS A 15 19.67 -24.32 50.81
C LYS A 15 19.46 -25.81 51.20
N PRO A 16 19.20 -26.19 52.49
CA PRO A 16 18.49 -25.42 53.53
C PRO A 16 19.13 -25.42 54.95
N GLN A 17 18.50 -24.68 55.88
CA GLN A 17 18.41 -24.80 57.37
C GLN A 17 19.65 -25.25 58.19
N HIS A 18 20.06 -24.60 59.31
CA HIS A 18 19.25 -24.28 60.51
C HIS A 18 19.70 -22.99 61.28
N LYS A 19 18.98 -22.70 62.39
CA LYS A 19 19.11 -21.61 63.41
C LYS A 19 19.78 -22.16 64.71
N PRO A 20 19.99 -21.41 65.83
CA PRO A 20 20.06 -19.94 66.10
C PRO A 20 21.17 -19.47 67.12
N ARG A 21 21.15 -18.16 67.50
CA ARG A 21 21.60 -17.48 68.77
C ARG A 21 22.91 -16.64 68.79
N PHE A 22 22.74 -15.31 68.64
CA PHE A 22 23.11 -14.15 69.51
C PHE A 22 24.19 -14.26 70.64
N PRO A 23 24.81 -13.14 71.14
CA PRO A 23 24.89 -11.74 70.63
C PRO A 23 26.25 -10.96 70.86
N LEU A 24 26.32 -9.69 70.37
CA LEU A 24 27.00 -8.48 70.91
C LEU A 24 28.54 -8.40 71.14
N HIS A 25 29.18 -7.27 70.72
CA HIS A 25 30.11 -6.43 71.52
C HIS A 25 30.44 -5.06 70.83
N LYS A 26 31.17 -4.12 71.50
CA LYS A 26 31.32 -2.68 71.13
C LYS A 26 32.78 -2.13 71.08
N MET A 27 32.91 -0.88 70.57
CA MET A 27 34.09 0.00 70.30
C MET A 27 34.91 0.50 71.52
N LEU A 28 36.12 1.11 71.33
CA LEU A 28 36.80 2.03 72.32
C LEU A 28 37.93 2.99 71.77
N ARG A 29 38.31 4.09 72.53
CA ARG A 29 39.25 5.24 72.19
C ARG A 29 39.46 6.28 73.39
N LEU A 30 40.65 6.80 73.88
CA LEU A 30 40.79 7.81 75.05
C LEU A 30 42.21 8.43 75.53
N LEU A 31 42.34 9.52 76.43
CA LEU A 31 43.45 9.90 77.49
C LEU A 31 43.40 11.25 78.43
N LEU A 32 44.02 11.42 79.69
CA LEU A 32 44.13 12.66 80.68
C LEU A 32 45.15 12.73 82.01
N LEU A 33 45.29 13.81 82.91
CA LEU A 33 46.20 14.06 84.20
C LEU A 33 45.85 15.33 85.20
N LEU A 34 46.40 15.94 86.37
CA LEU A 34 47.49 16.02 87.52
C LEU A 34 47.09 17.02 88.80
N THR A 35 47.67 17.62 89.95
CA THR A 35 48.97 18.00 90.79
C THR A 35 48.78 18.67 92.30
N MET A 36 49.77 18.94 93.29
CA MET A 36 49.65 19.71 94.67
C MET A 36 50.93 20.18 95.62
N LEU A 37 50.84 20.78 96.90
CA LEU A 37 51.89 21.44 97.89
C LEU A 37 51.46 21.68 99.48
N THR A 38 52.01 22.24 100.66
CA THR A 38 53.20 22.88 101.50
C THR A 38 52.83 23.14 103.09
N GLY A 39 53.48 23.53 104.29
CA GLY A 39 54.73 24.00 105.11
C GLY A 39 54.40 24.27 106.71
N THR A 40 55.03 24.78 107.88
CA THR A 40 56.30 25.27 108.69
C THR A 40 55.94 25.61 110.27
N ASN A 41 56.61 26.00 111.46
CA ASN A 41 57.92 26.35 112.26
C ASN A 41 57.75 26.23 113.90
N GLU A 42 58.40 26.67 115.09
CA GLU A 42 59.51 27.55 115.75
C GLU A 42 59.72 27.47 117.40
N GLY A 43 60.78 27.96 118.18
CA GLY A 43 60.87 28.20 119.73
C GLY A 43 62.23 28.22 120.67
N VAL A 44 62.37 28.83 121.93
CA VAL A 44 63.64 29.01 122.88
C VAL A 44 63.52 29.36 124.49
N ALA A 45 64.53 29.18 125.47
CA ALA A 45 64.57 29.64 126.98
C ALA A 45 65.96 29.74 127.89
N GLN A 46 65.99 29.86 129.30
CA GLN A 46 67.14 30.09 130.35
C GLN A 46 67.75 28.83 131.17
N ILE A 47 68.79 28.95 132.07
CA ILE A 47 69.80 27.89 132.52
C ILE A 47 69.98 27.57 134.06
N SER A 48 70.31 26.32 134.47
CA SER A 48 71.23 25.96 135.61
C SER A 48 71.74 24.48 135.65
N LEU A 49 73.08 24.27 135.73
CA LEU A 49 73.90 23.13 136.25
C LEU A 49 73.31 21.68 136.33
N THR A 50 73.99 20.61 135.88
CA THR A 50 75.32 20.41 135.26
C THR A 50 75.19 19.63 133.94
N ASP A 51 76.17 19.79 133.05
CA ASP A 51 76.29 19.08 131.76
C ASP A 51 75.06 19.17 130.83
N VAL A 52 74.69 20.41 130.50
CA VAL A 52 74.46 20.84 129.10
C VAL A 52 74.53 22.38 129.02
N THR A 53 75.29 22.89 128.06
CA THR A 53 75.34 24.31 127.69
C THR A 53 74.05 24.68 126.95
N ILE A 54 73.46 25.87 127.19
CA ILE A 54 72.44 26.38 126.26
C ILE A 54 73.14 26.93 125.01
N PHE A 55 72.76 26.38 123.87
CA PHE A 55 73.36 26.67 122.57
C PHE A 55 72.84 27.99 122.01
N GLY A 56 73.76 28.78 121.45
CA GLY A 56 73.46 29.87 120.54
C GLY A 56 74.09 29.56 119.20
N ASN A 57 73.27 29.34 118.17
CA ASN A 57 73.60 29.19 116.75
C ASN A 57 74.57 28.07 116.30
N ASP A 58 75.24 27.35 117.20
CA ASP A 58 76.04 26.15 116.90
C ASP A 58 75.38 24.85 117.42
N ASP A 59 75.81 23.68 116.92
CA ASP A 59 75.16 22.37 117.15
C ASP A 59 75.16 21.87 118.61
N LEU A 60 74.05 21.22 119.02
CA LEU A 60 73.92 20.50 120.28
C LEU A 60 74.72 19.19 120.27
N TRP A 61 75.90 19.19 120.91
CA TRP A 61 76.70 17.99 121.13
C TRP A 61 76.39 17.38 122.51
N LEU A 62 75.92 16.12 122.51
CA LEU A 62 75.76 15.28 123.71
C LEU A 62 76.79 14.16 123.64
N THR A 63 77.81 14.17 124.50
CA THR A 63 78.78 13.06 124.61
C THR A 63 78.35 12.09 125.72
N ASN A 64 78.91 10.87 125.70
CA ASN A 64 78.55 9.81 126.64
C ASN A 64 79.78 8.93 126.93
N ASP A 65 80.63 9.46 127.81
CA ASP A 65 82.01 9.01 127.97
C ASP A 65 82.18 7.82 128.95
N ASP A 66 81.09 7.31 129.53
CA ASP A 66 81.10 6.17 130.46
C ASP A 66 81.04 4.79 129.77
N GLY A 67 80.76 4.76 128.46
CA GLY A 67 80.63 3.55 127.66
C GLY A 67 79.30 2.80 127.79
N VAL A 68 78.31 3.33 128.53
CA VAL A 68 76.98 2.73 128.72
C VAL A 68 75.92 3.56 127.99
N PRO A 69 75.11 3.00 127.07
CA PRO A 69 74.24 3.82 126.21
C PRO A 69 73.20 4.70 126.95
N SER A 70 73.49 6.00 127.06
CA SER A 70 72.53 7.01 127.51
C SER A 70 71.37 7.21 126.53
N GLN A 71 70.26 7.73 127.06
CA GLN A 71 69.01 7.91 126.33
C GLN A 71 68.58 9.38 126.37
N LEU A 72 68.41 10.00 125.20
CA LEU A 72 67.80 11.32 125.13
C LEU A 72 66.27 11.15 125.18
N ARG A 73 65.65 11.62 126.28
CA ARG A 73 64.22 11.45 126.56
C ARG A 73 63.46 12.75 126.44
N PHE A 74 62.49 12.79 125.53
CA PHE A 74 61.51 13.88 125.42
C PHE A 74 60.23 13.45 126.13
N PHE A 75 59.96 14.03 127.30
CA PHE A 75 58.77 13.77 128.10
C PHE A 75 57.56 14.53 127.54
N GLU A 76 56.38 13.93 127.65
CA GLU A 76 55.11 14.60 127.34
C GLU A 76 54.86 15.77 128.32
N ALA A 77 54.17 16.82 127.87
CA ALA A 77 54.09 18.08 128.61
C ALA A 77 53.33 17.95 129.95
N TYR A 78 54.04 18.20 131.05
CA TYR A 78 53.50 18.17 132.41
C TYR A 78 53.42 19.59 133.01
N SER A 79 52.26 19.97 133.55
CA SER A 79 51.95 21.35 133.99
C SER A 79 51.72 21.49 135.50
N GLY A 80 52.37 20.67 136.33
CA GLY A 80 52.30 20.76 137.80
C GLY A 80 53.46 21.56 138.40
N ILE A 81 53.17 22.48 139.32
CA ILE A 81 54.20 23.22 140.08
C ILE A 81 54.61 22.36 141.30
N GLY A 82 55.67 21.58 141.14
CA GLY A 82 56.18 20.66 142.16
C GLY A 82 57.33 19.79 141.63
N ALA A 83 57.80 18.83 142.44
CA ALA A 83 58.83 17.89 142.02
C ALA A 83 58.33 17.00 140.86
N PHE A 84 59.19 16.76 139.86
CA PHE A 84 58.82 16.12 138.60
C PHE A 84 58.40 14.64 138.80
N PRO A 85 57.24 14.17 138.28
CA PRO A 85 56.79 12.80 138.53
C PRO A 85 57.57 11.75 137.76
N THR A 86 57.89 10.62 138.41
CA THR A 86 58.61 9.48 137.82
C THR A 86 57.76 8.58 136.91
N THR A 87 56.63 9.07 136.42
CA THR A 87 55.59 8.30 135.71
C THR A 87 55.02 9.01 134.47
N VAL A 88 55.65 10.08 134.01
CA VAL A 88 55.27 10.75 132.75
C VAL A 88 55.83 9.96 131.57
N ASN A 89 55.00 9.73 130.54
CA ASN A 89 55.42 9.11 129.29
C ASN A 89 56.52 9.94 128.60
N TYR A 90 57.42 9.25 127.89
CA TYR A 90 58.46 9.88 127.09
C TYR A 90 58.71 9.12 125.79
N THR A 91 59.04 9.87 124.74
CA THR A 91 59.68 9.31 123.55
C THR A 91 61.20 9.41 123.75
N ALA A 92 61.91 8.29 123.61
CA ALA A 92 63.36 8.24 123.75
C ALA A 92 64.04 7.88 122.43
N PHE A 93 65.13 8.56 122.14
CA PHE A 93 66.13 8.05 121.20
C PHE A 93 67.24 7.35 121.99
N VAL A 94 67.50 6.10 121.61
CA VAL A 94 68.42 5.19 122.30
C VAL A 94 69.43 4.68 121.28
N GLN A 95 70.71 4.96 121.49
CA GLN A 95 71.76 4.42 120.64
C GLN A 95 71.98 2.94 120.98
N GLY A 96 71.71 2.04 120.03
CA GLY A 96 71.68 0.60 120.30
C GLY A 96 73.03 -0.07 120.53
N ASN A 97 74.15 0.51 120.07
CA ASN A 97 75.51 -0.01 120.21
C ASN A 97 76.55 1.12 120.00
N THR A 98 77.80 0.87 120.42
CA THR A 98 78.97 1.72 120.13
C THR A 98 79.18 1.85 118.61
N LEU A 99 79.45 3.07 118.12
CA LEU A 99 79.66 3.36 116.70
C LEU A 99 81.14 3.71 116.43
N ASN A 100 81.66 3.25 115.29
CA ASN A 100 83.07 3.45 114.89
C ASN A 100 83.31 4.73 114.08
N ASN A 101 82.24 5.46 113.72
CA ASN A 101 82.23 6.74 113.00
C ASN A 101 80.95 7.51 113.38
N ASN A 102 80.97 8.83 113.27
CA ASN A 102 79.76 9.66 113.38
C ASN A 102 78.86 9.44 112.16
N ILE A 103 77.55 9.37 112.36
CA ILE A 103 76.53 9.30 111.30
C ILE A 103 75.56 10.45 111.50
N LEU A 104 75.57 11.43 110.59
CA LEU A 104 74.54 12.48 110.55
C LEU A 104 73.29 11.94 109.87
N TYR A 105 72.11 12.22 110.42
CA TYR A 105 70.82 11.82 109.84
C TYR A 105 70.10 13.05 109.28
N ASN A 106 70.19 13.25 107.97
CA ASN A 106 69.61 14.40 107.29
C ASN A 106 68.10 14.19 107.09
N LEU A 107 67.32 14.76 108.00
CA LEU A 107 65.85 14.78 107.97
C LEU A 107 65.32 15.55 106.73
N PRO A 108 64.17 15.14 106.15
CA PRO A 108 63.68 15.73 104.91
C PRO A 108 63.16 17.17 105.14
N THR A 109 63.63 18.10 104.31
CA THR A 109 63.44 19.56 104.51
C THR A 109 62.06 20.10 104.09
N THR A 110 61.07 19.23 103.91
CA THR A 110 59.70 19.61 103.51
C THR A 110 58.67 18.92 104.41
N LEU A 111 57.85 19.72 105.10
CA LEU A 111 56.82 19.23 106.01
C LEU A 111 55.70 18.50 105.23
N ASN A 112 55.22 17.37 105.79
CA ASN A 112 54.22 16.51 105.17
C ASN A 112 52.80 17.05 105.41
N THR A 113 52.13 17.56 104.37
CA THR A 113 50.87 18.33 104.49
C THR A 113 49.69 17.82 103.65
N THR A 114 49.63 16.51 103.34
CA THR A 114 48.49 15.93 102.59
C THR A 114 48.01 14.58 103.16
N ALA A 115 46.69 14.50 103.39
CA ALA A 115 45.89 13.35 103.84
C ALA A 115 46.18 12.80 105.26
N LEU A 116 45.21 12.98 106.18
CA LEU A 116 45.32 12.68 107.62
C LEU A 116 45.17 11.19 108.03
N ASN A 117 44.86 10.28 107.10
CA ASN A 117 44.39 8.92 107.42
C ASN A 117 45.29 7.77 106.91
N GLU A 118 46.54 8.04 106.49
CA GLU A 118 47.53 6.99 106.22
C GLU A 118 48.66 7.00 107.24
N GLN A 119 48.96 5.83 107.84
CA GLN A 119 50.22 5.65 108.57
C GLN A 119 51.38 5.63 107.56
N ARG A 120 52.32 6.56 107.74
CA ARG A 120 53.54 6.68 106.93
C ARG A 120 54.78 6.65 107.81
N PHE A 121 55.84 6.03 107.29
CA PHE A 121 57.06 5.73 108.04
C PHE A 121 58.26 6.47 107.43
N LEU A 122 59.14 7.00 108.27
CA LEU A 122 60.45 7.50 107.83
C LEU A 122 61.36 6.31 107.51
N ARG A 123 61.95 6.28 106.32
CA ARG A 123 62.93 5.28 105.91
C ARG A 123 64.21 5.96 105.41
N ALA A 124 65.36 5.35 105.69
CA ALA A 124 66.59 5.73 105.01
C ALA A 124 66.44 5.50 103.50
N THR A 125 66.80 6.51 102.71
CA THR A 125 66.79 6.48 101.23
C THR A 125 68.16 6.12 100.65
N THR A 126 69.20 6.21 101.46
CA THR A 126 70.60 5.94 101.11
C THR A 126 71.07 4.63 101.76
N THR A 127 71.82 3.82 101.01
CA THR A 127 72.15 2.42 101.35
C THR A 127 73.62 2.19 101.72
N ALA A 128 74.38 3.26 101.95
CA ALA A 128 75.78 3.19 102.37
C ALA A 128 75.91 3.12 103.90
N LEU A 129 76.76 2.22 104.39
CA LEU A 129 77.10 2.13 105.81
C LEU A 129 78.16 3.18 106.19
N ASN A 130 77.99 3.81 107.36
CA ASN A 130 79.01 4.53 108.12
C ASN A 130 79.42 5.96 107.65
N THR A 131 78.60 6.62 106.84
CA THR A 131 78.59 8.09 106.61
C THR A 131 77.15 8.59 106.46
N GLU A 132 76.93 9.90 106.44
CA GLU A 132 75.61 10.55 106.57
C GLU A 132 74.48 9.96 105.71
N ALA A 133 73.29 9.81 106.30
CA ALA A 133 72.15 9.14 105.68
C ALA A 133 70.88 10.00 105.72
N SER A 134 70.28 10.26 104.56
CA SER A 134 68.98 10.95 104.46
C SER A 134 67.79 10.03 104.71
N LEU A 135 66.74 10.62 105.30
CA LEU A 135 65.45 9.99 105.61
C LEU A 135 64.34 10.59 104.73
N ASP A 136 63.32 9.80 104.38
CA ASP A 136 62.13 10.27 103.63
C ASP A 136 60.85 9.47 104.02
N TRP A 137 59.67 10.02 103.71
CA TRP A 137 58.36 9.53 104.14
C TRP A 137 57.71 8.55 103.14
N VAL A 138 57.48 7.30 103.57
CA VAL A 138 56.94 6.22 102.71
C VAL A 138 55.58 5.72 103.20
N ALA A 139 54.68 5.37 102.27
CA ALA A 139 53.34 4.85 102.53
C ALA A 139 53.30 3.33 102.66
N LEU A 140 52.40 2.79 103.50
CA LEU A 140 52.26 1.36 103.74
C LEU A 140 51.94 0.55 102.47
N GLY A 141 51.11 1.09 101.57
CA GLY A 141 50.75 0.43 100.30
C GLY A 141 51.93 0.22 99.35
N THR A 142 53.01 1.02 99.47
CA THR A 142 54.22 0.89 98.65
C THR A 142 55.22 -0.13 99.22
N ILE A 143 54.91 -0.76 100.37
CA ILE A 143 55.79 -1.70 101.09
C ILE A 143 55.37 -3.17 100.88
N LEU A 144 54.09 -3.45 100.56
CA LEU A 144 53.51 -4.81 100.61
C LEU A 144 53.22 -5.48 99.25
N GLY A 145 53.33 -4.75 98.13
CA GLY A 145 53.28 -5.36 96.78
C GLY A 145 51.97 -6.08 96.43
N ASN A 146 52.08 -7.12 95.59
CA ASN A 146 50.95 -7.92 95.10
C ASN A 146 50.58 -9.11 96.01
N ASP A 147 51.22 -9.24 97.17
CA ASP A 147 51.21 -10.47 97.98
C ASP A 147 49.99 -10.58 98.92
N CYS A 148 48.91 -9.86 98.63
CA CYS A 148 47.70 -9.76 99.46
C CYS A 148 46.41 -9.72 98.60
N TRP A 149 45.33 -10.29 99.13
CA TRP A 149 43.97 -10.15 98.56
C TRP A 149 43.28 -8.90 99.12
N LEU A 150 42.85 -7.99 98.22
CA LEU A 150 42.15 -6.75 98.57
C LEU A 150 40.65 -6.99 98.80
N LEU A 151 40.07 -6.26 99.75
CA LEU A 151 38.63 -6.30 100.06
C LEU A 151 37.73 -5.81 98.91
N THR A 152 38.29 -5.09 97.93
CA THR A 152 37.63 -4.66 96.69
C THR A 152 37.85 -5.62 95.52
N GLY A 153 38.56 -6.73 95.74
CA GLY A 153 39.02 -7.66 94.71
C GLY A 153 40.35 -7.25 94.07
N ASN A 154 41.14 -8.25 93.67
CA ASN A 154 42.38 -8.07 92.91
C ASN A 154 42.08 -8.16 91.40
N SER A 155 42.73 -7.33 90.59
CA SER A 155 42.68 -7.42 89.13
C SER A 155 43.94 -8.11 88.58
N GLY A 156 43.81 -8.83 87.45
CA GLY A 156 44.94 -9.52 86.82
C GLY A 156 45.42 -10.81 87.51
N THR A 157 44.56 -11.45 88.31
CA THR A 157 44.89 -12.69 89.02
C THR A 157 45.08 -13.90 88.09
N ASN A 158 46.08 -14.73 88.39
CA ASN A 158 46.35 -15.99 87.70
C ASN A 158 45.93 -17.18 88.58
N PRO A 159 44.92 -17.99 88.20
CA PRO A 159 44.45 -19.12 89.02
C PRO A 159 45.52 -20.16 89.40
N ALA A 160 46.61 -20.27 88.64
CA ALA A 160 47.71 -21.20 88.94
C ALA A 160 48.65 -20.71 90.07
N THR A 161 48.61 -19.42 90.42
CA THR A 161 49.51 -18.80 91.42
C THR A 161 48.79 -17.88 92.42
N ASN A 162 47.52 -17.56 92.20
CA ASN A 162 46.71 -16.68 93.03
C ASN A 162 45.35 -17.34 93.31
N PHE A 163 45.19 -17.88 94.52
CA PHE A 163 43.97 -18.54 94.98
C PHE A 163 43.72 -18.16 96.46
N LEU A 164 42.59 -18.63 97.02
CA LEU A 164 42.26 -18.52 98.43
C LEU A 164 42.03 -19.93 98.99
N GLY A 165 42.99 -20.45 99.75
CA GLY A 165 42.96 -21.80 100.31
C GLY A 165 44.29 -22.22 100.94
N THR A 166 44.33 -23.41 101.51
CA THR A 166 45.54 -24.05 102.06
C THR A 166 46.39 -24.69 100.94
N THR A 167 47.70 -24.82 101.19
CA THR A 167 48.64 -25.57 100.32
C THR A 167 49.10 -26.88 100.95
N ASP A 168 48.80 -27.09 102.23
CA ASP A 168 48.98 -28.30 103.00
C ASP A 168 47.65 -29.06 103.15
N ASN A 169 47.72 -30.31 103.63
CA ASN A 169 46.54 -31.18 103.79
C ASN A 169 45.76 -30.84 105.08
N GLN A 170 45.45 -29.55 105.28
CA GLN A 170 44.74 -29.01 106.43
C GLN A 170 43.39 -28.40 106.00
N ALA A 171 42.39 -28.52 106.88
CA ALA A 171 41.02 -28.11 106.59
C ALA A 171 40.86 -26.59 106.45
N LEU A 172 40.16 -26.16 105.40
CA LEU A 172 39.83 -24.76 105.17
C LEU A 172 38.49 -24.44 105.85
N GLU A 173 38.51 -23.51 106.81
CA GLU A 173 37.33 -23.06 107.54
C GLU A 173 36.93 -21.64 107.14
N PHE A 174 35.70 -21.48 106.65
CA PHE A 174 35.06 -20.17 106.54
C PHE A 174 34.19 -19.95 107.79
N ARG A 175 34.58 -18.94 108.58
CA ARG A 175 33.95 -18.61 109.86
C ARG A 175 33.09 -17.35 109.77
N VAL A 176 31.95 -17.36 110.45
CA VAL A 176 31.06 -16.19 110.63
C VAL A 176 30.81 -16.03 112.13
N ASN A 177 31.00 -14.82 112.65
CA ASN A 177 30.97 -14.53 114.10
C ASN A 177 31.88 -15.49 114.93
N ASN A 178 33.07 -15.78 114.39
CA ASN A 178 34.09 -16.72 114.93
C ASN A 178 33.66 -18.20 115.04
N SER A 179 32.41 -18.56 114.71
CA SER A 179 31.96 -19.96 114.54
C SER A 179 32.17 -20.44 113.11
N THR A 180 32.49 -21.73 112.93
CA THR A 180 32.65 -22.34 111.60
C THR A 180 31.30 -22.47 110.90
N ALA A 181 31.15 -21.82 109.75
CA ALA A 181 29.91 -21.80 108.96
C ALA A 181 29.99 -22.74 107.75
N VAL A 182 31.18 -22.86 107.15
CA VAL A 182 31.54 -23.92 106.20
C VAL A 182 32.90 -24.48 106.59
N ARG A 183 33.00 -25.81 106.70
CA ARG A 183 34.26 -26.54 106.87
C ARG A 183 34.48 -27.43 105.66
N ILE A 184 35.65 -27.31 105.04
CA ILE A 184 36.10 -28.13 103.92
C ILE A 184 37.23 -29.01 104.43
N GLU A 185 36.97 -30.30 104.63
CA GLU A 185 37.97 -31.23 105.16
C GLU A 185 38.77 -31.93 104.05
N PRO A 186 40.10 -32.09 104.21
CA PRO A 186 40.98 -32.66 103.20
C PRO A 186 40.99 -34.20 103.29
N ALA A 187 40.03 -34.82 102.61
CA ALA A 187 39.97 -36.26 102.37
C ALA A 187 39.97 -36.55 100.85
N ALA A 188 39.99 -37.84 100.47
CA ALA A 188 40.06 -38.27 99.07
C ALA A 188 38.91 -37.76 98.19
N ALA A 189 37.79 -37.36 98.80
CA ALA A 189 36.88 -36.35 98.28
C ALA A 189 36.61 -35.35 99.42
N ALA A 190 36.49 -34.05 99.11
CA ALA A 190 36.35 -33.02 100.14
C ALA A 190 34.93 -33.03 100.75
N ASN A 191 34.83 -33.22 102.06
CA ASN A 191 33.57 -33.08 102.78
C ASN A 191 33.24 -31.60 102.96
N VAL A 192 32.06 -31.17 102.49
CA VAL A 192 31.55 -29.80 102.64
C VAL A 192 30.36 -29.82 103.60
N ILE A 193 30.60 -29.46 104.86
CA ILE A 193 29.56 -29.37 105.88
C ILE A 193 29.04 -27.93 105.93
N ILE A 194 27.73 -27.77 105.74
CA ILE A 194 27.02 -26.48 105.76
C ILE A 194 25.90 -26.57 106.80
N GLY A 195 25.90 -25.67 107.77
CA GLY A 195 24.92 -25.62 108.85
C GLY A 195 25.37 -26.30 110.16
N THR A 196 24.78 -25.86 111.27
CA THR A 196 25.13 -26.30 112.63
C THR A 196 24.18 -27.38 113.14
N GLY A 197 24.71 -28.52 113.60
CA GLY A 197 23.93 -29.58 114.27
C GLY A 197 23.76 -30.88 113.47
N SER A 198 24.21 -30.92 112.21
CA SER A 198 24.11 -32.12 111.35
C SER A 198 25.04 -33.25 111.81
N ALA A 199 24.52 -34.16 112.61
CA ALA A 199 25.22 -35.38 113.02
C ALA A 199 25.20 -36.45 111.92
N ILE A 200 26.19 -36.40 111.02
CA ILE A 200 26.57 -37.57 110.22
C ILE A 200 27.03 -38.66 111.19
N SER A 201 26.28 -39.76 111.28
CA SER A 201 26.67 -40.93 112.09
C SER A 201 28.03 -41.45 111.66
N ALA A 202 28.83 -41.96 112.59
CA ALA A 202 30.20 -42.41 112.32
C ALA A 202 30.23 -43.58 111.32
N GLY A 203 30.37 -43.26 110.03
CA GLY A 203 30.30 -44.19 108.89
C GLY A 203 29.40 -43.74 107.73
N SER A 204 28.53 -42.74 107.93
CA SER A 204 27.67 -42.20 106.87
C SER A 204 28.42 -41.28 105.89
N ILE A 205 28.08 -41.36 104.60
CA ILE A 205 28.72 -40.60 103.51
C ILE A 205 27.61 -40.03 102.62
N GLY A 206 27.72 -38.75 102.23
CA GLY A 206 26.86 -38.13 101.20
C GLY A 206 25.57 -37.44 101.67
N SER A 207 25.37 -37.22 102.97
CA SER A 207 24.11 -36.65 103.51
C SER A 207 23.89 -35.15 103.20
N ASN A 208 23.31 -34.87 102.04
CA ASN A 208 22.46 -33.70 101.77
C ASN A 208 21.12 -34.25 101.25
N ILE A 209 20.01 -34.10 101.99
CA ILE A 209 18.69 -34.60 101.52
C ILE A 209 18.04 -33.61 100.52
N ASN A 210 18.83 -33.18 99.54
CA ASN A 210 18.32 -32.72 98.26
C ASN A 210 17.96 -33.92 97.35
N GLY A 211 18.31 -35.15 97.74
CA GLY A 211 17.72 -36.37 97.22
C GLY A 211 18.30 -37.66 97.82
N GLY A 212 17.67 -38.79 97.50
CA GLY A 212 18.03 -40.13 97.99
C GLY A 212 17.18 -41.22 97.33
N ALA A 213 17.01 -42.37 97.99
CA ALA A 213 16.07 -43.43 97.59
C ALA A 213 15.36 -44.00 98.82
N ALA A 214 14.11 -44.44 98.66
CA ALA A 214 13.16 -44.67 99.76
C ALA A 214 13.00 -43.41 100.64
N ASN A 215 12.76 -42.27 99.99
CA ASN A 215 12.59 -40.97 100.65
C ASN A 215 11.17 -40.88 101.22
N GLN A 216 10.96 -41.49 102.39
CA GLN A 216 9.73 -41.31 103.17
C GLN A 216 9.89 -40.07 104.04
N VAL A 217 9.00 -39.08 103.87
CA VAL A 217 8.93 -37.90 104.74
C VAL A 217 7.49 -37.73 105.22
N GLU A 218 7.27 -38.01 106.50
CA GLU A 218 5.97 -37.85 107.16
C GLU A 218 5.90 -36.50 107.88
N GLY A 219 4.86 -35.71 107.54
CA GLY A 219 4.56 -34.44 108.20
C GLY A 219 4.27 -33.29 107.23
N TYR A 220 3.54 -32.29 107.70
CA TYR A 220 3.15 -31.13 106.89
C TYR A 220 4.34 -30.30 106.42
N TYR A 221 4.22 -29.72 105.22
CA TYR A 221 5.29 -28.98 104.51
C TYR A 221 6.51 -29.82 104.13
N SER A 222 6.36 -31.14 104.05
CA SER A 222 7.43 -32.03 103.60
C SER A 222 7.87 -31.71 102.16
N MET A 223 9.20 -31.70 101.98
CA MET A 223 9.86 -31.45 100.70
C MET A 223 10.80 -32.61 100.37
N ILE A 224 10.61 -33.22 99.19
CA ILE A 224 11.59 -34.14 98.60
C ILE A 224 12.21 -33.44 97.39
N GLY A 225 13.53 -33.22 97.46
CA GLY A 225 14.29 -32.53 96.41
C GLY A 225 14.48 -33.37 95.14
N SER A 226 14.70 -34.68 95.28
CA SER A 226 14.66 -35.67 94.20
C SER A 226 14.77 -37.11 94.73
N GLY A 227 14.44 -38.13 93.94
CA GLY A 227 14.81 -39.51 94.27
C GLY A 227 14.04 -40.62 93.54
N GLU A 228 14.05 -41.81 94.12
CA GLU A 228 13.23 -42.96 93.72
C GLU A 228 12.50 -43.52 94.96
N GLU A 229 11.24 -43.94 94.78
CA GLU A 229 10.29 -44.24 95.88
C GLU A 229 10.14 -43.02 96.80
N ASN A 230 9.56 -41.95 96.24
CA ASN A 230 9.34 -40.67 96.92
C ASN A 230 7.90 -40.65 97.45
N ILE A 231 7.73 -41.00 98.72
CA ILE A 231 6.43 -41.02 99.39
C ILE A 231 6.37 -39.85 100.37
N ILE A 232 5.48 -38.91 100.09
CA ILE A 232 5.06 -37.90 101.06
C ILE A 232 3.64 -38.26 101.49
N ASP A 233 3.53 -38.97 102.62
CA ASP A 233 2.23 -39.33 103.19
C ASP A 233 1.77 -38.33 104.26
N ASN A 234 0.44 -38.21 104.41
CA ASN A 234 -0.25 -37.38 105.39
C ASN A 234 0.23 -35.90 105.40
N SER A 235 0.42 -35.30 104.22
CA SER A 235 0.95 -33.94 104.09
C SER A 235 0.18 -33.07 103.08
N ASN A 236 -0.75 -32.27 103.59
CA ASN A 236 -1.19 -31.04 102.93
C ASN A 236 0.01 -30.12 102.65
N TYR A 237 -0.03 -29.32 101.57
CA TYR A 237 1.05 -28.41 101.16
C TYR A 237 2.42 -29.08 100.95
N SER A 238 2.42 -30.35 100.52
CA SER A 238 3.62 -31.11 100.16
C SER A 238 4.23 -30.63 98.83
N ILE A 239 5.57 -30.63 98.74
CA ILE A 239 6.31 -30.29 97.52
C ILE A 239 7.24 -31.45 97.15
N LEU A 240 6.99 -32.03 95.97
CA LEU A 240 7.80 -33.11 95.41
C LEU A 240 8.44 -32.59 94.11
N LEU A 241 9.72 -32.22 94.18
CA LEU A 241 10.42 -31.59 93.04
C LEU A 241 10.73 -32.57 91.90
N GLY A 242 10.79 -33.87 92.18
CA GLY A 242 10.61 -34.90 91.17
C GLY A 242 11.33 -36.22 91.45
N GLY A 243 11.21 -37.17 90.52
CA GLY A 243 11.83 -38.48 90.65
C GLY A 243 11.13 -39.59 89.87
N LYS A 244 11.18 -40.82 90.38
CA LYS A 244 10.46 -41.98 89.87
C LYS A 244 9.64 -42.64 90.98
N ALA A 245 8.39 -43.02 90.68
CA ALA A 245 7.38 -43.43 91.65
C ALA A 245 7.17 -42.32 92.72
N ASN A 246 6.51 -41.25 92.29
CA ASN A 246 6.28 -40.03 93.06
C ASN A 246 4.82 -40.01 93.52
N MET A 247 4.59 -40.27 94.81
CA MET A 247 3.24 -40.39 95.35
C MET A 247 3.02 -39.45 96.55
N ILE A 248 1.93 -38.69 96.47
CA ILE A 248 1.41 -37.88 97.57
C ILE A 248 0.08 -38.53 97.96
N GLU A 249 0.13 -39.39 98.98
CA GLU A 249 -0.81 -40.52 99.11
C GLU A 249 -2.14 -40.14 99.79
N SER A 250 -2.07 -39.55 100.98
CA SER A 250 -3.22 -39.15 101.80
C SER A 250 -3.15 -37.69 102.29
N ASN A 251 -4.33 -37.08 102.52
CA ASN A 251 -4.49 -35.67 102.88
C ASN A 251 -3.76 -34.72 101.89
N ALA A 252 -3.93 -34.93 100.59
CA ALA A 252 -3.11 -34.31 99.55
C ALA A 252 -3.59 -32.94 99.04
N HIS A 253 -4.34 -32.16 99.83
CA HIS A 253 -4.83 -30.85 99.37
C HIS A 253 -3.69 -29.86 99.15
N HIS A 254 -3.79 -29.08 98.07
CA HIS A 254 -2.76 -28.11 97.65
C HIS A 254 -1.37 -28.73 97.41
N ALA A 255 -1.31 -30.01 96.99
CA ALA A 255 -0.06 -30.68 96.68
C ALA A 255 0.56 -30.15 95.37
N PHE A 256 1.89 -30.02 95.34
CA PHE A 256 2.64 -29.52 94.19
C PHE A 256 3.76 -30.48 93.77
N LEU A 257 3.62 -31.05 92.58
CA LEU A 257 4.54 -32.05 92.02
C LEU A 257 5.15 -31.49 90.73
N VAL A 258 6.47 -31.26 90.71
CA VAL A 258 7.13 -30.54 89.60
C VAL A 258 7.40 -31.47 88.40
N GLY A 259 7.61 -32.76 88.64
CA GLY A 259 7.43 -33.80 87.63
C GLY A 259 8.29 -35.04 87.82
N GLY A 260 8.19 -36.00 86.91
CA GLY A 260 8.92 -37.26 87.01
C GLY A 260 8.28 -38.37 86.19
N PHE A 261 8.48 -39.62 86.59
CA PHE A 261 7.80 -40.80 86.04
C PHE A 261 6.91 -41.43 87.12
N GLU A 262 5.65 -41.73 86.80
CA GLU A 262 4.59 -42.14 87.72
C GLU A 262 4.36 -41.07 88.80
N ASN A 263 3.54 -40.06 88.46
CA ASN A 263 3.26 -38.89 89.29
C ASN A 263 1.80 -38.91 89.74
N ILE A 264 1.54 -39.32 90.98
CA ILE A 264 0.19 -39.60 91.48
C ILE A 264 -0.14 -38.74 92.71
N ILE A 265 -1.26 -38.03 92.64
CA ILE A 265 -1.87 -37.32 93.77
C ILE A 265 -3.26 -37.94 94.00
N SER A 266 -3.33 -38.88 94.95
CA SER A 266 -4.33 -39.98 94.92
C SER A 266 -5.63 -39.74 95.70
N GLN A 267 -5.58 -39.09 96.86
CA GLN A 267 -6.74 -38.94 97.75
C GLN A 267 -6.82 -37.51 98.31
N ASP A 268 -8.02 -36.97 98.37
CA ASP A 268 -8.32 -35.60 98.83
C ASP A 268 -7.44 -34.54 98.15
N ALA A 269 -7.38 -34.61 96.81
CA ALA A 269 -6.38 -33.92 95.99
C ALA A 269 -6.81 -32.53 95.46
N ASP A 270 -7.90 -31.93 95.95
CA ASP A 270 -8.37 -30.62 95.44
C ASP A 270 -7.30 -29.52 95.50
N HIS A 271 -7.33 -28.61 94.52
CA HIS A 271 -6.37 -27.50 94.34
C HIS A 271 -4.91 -27.93 94.10
N SER A 272 -4.66 -29.19 93.74
CA SER A 272 -3.31 -29.70 93.47
C SER A 272 -2.87 -29.47 92.02
N SER A 273 -1.56 -29.51 91.77
CA SER A 273 -1.05 -29.39 90.40
C SER A 273 0.23 -30.17 90.13
N ILE A 274 0.32 -30.69 88.90
CA ILE A 274 1.49 -31.38 88.35
C ILE A 274 2.08 -30.49 87.23
N LEU A 275 3.35 -30.11 87.35
CA LEU A 275 3.97 -29.18 86.39
C LEU A 275 4.38 -29.86 85.06
N GLY A 276 4.66 -31.17 85.11
CA GLY A 276 5.04 -32.01 83.97
C GLY A 276 5.36 -33.44 84.40
N GLY A 277 5.77 -34.30 83.46
CA GLY A 277 6.16 -35.68 83.73
C GLY A 277 5.52 -36.70 82.78
N GLU A 278 5.62 -37.98 83.10
CA GLU A 278 5.02 -39.11 82.37
C GLU A 278 4.16 -39.96 83.32
N SER A 279 2.96 -40.34 82.88
CA SER A 279 1.87 -40.90 83.71
C SER A 279 1.50 -39.97 84.87
N ASN A 280 0.81 -38.86 84.54
CA ASN A 280 0.42 -37.81 85.47
C ASN A 280 -1.06 -37.96 85.85
N VAL A 281 -1.36 -38.32 87.10
CA VAL A 281 -2.72 -38.53 87.58
C VAL A 281 -2.99 -37.69 88.84
N ILE A 282 -3.97 -36.79 88.75
CA ILE A 282 -4.62 -36.21 89.92
C ILE A 282 -6.02 -36.82 89.99
N ALA A 283 -6.41 -37.32 91.17
CA ALA A 283 -7.60 -38.15 91.38
C ALA A 283 -8.84 -37.70 90.56
N PRO A 284 -9.57 -38.59 89.85
CA PRO A 284 -10.64 -38.19 88.93
C PRO A 284 -11.82 -37.37 89.52
N ALA A 285 -11.95 -37.32 90.86
CA ALA A 285 -12.93 -36.47 91.55
C ALA A 285 -12.41 -35.06 91.92
N ALA A 286 -11.10 -34.81 91.82
CA ALA A 286 -10.46 -33.59 92.29
C ALA A 286 -10.81 -32.36 91.43
N THR A 287 -11.20 -31.28 92.11
CA THR A 287 -11.58 -30.01 91.49
C THR A 287 -10.44 -29.00 91.54
N TYR A 288 -10.54 -27.95 90.69
CA TYR A 288 -9.58 -26.84 90.62
C TYR A 288 -8.11 -27.26 90.40
N SER A 289 -7.89 -28.44 89.80
CA SER A 289 -6.58 -29.06 89.66
C SER A 289 -6.00 -28.84 88.25
N THR A 290 -4.67 -28.77 88.14
CA THR A 290 -3.97 -28.33 86.90
C THR A 290 -2.82 -29.25 86.50
N ILE A 291 -2.71 -29.55 85.21
CA ILE A 291 -1.55 -30.22 84.60
C ILE A 291 -0.93 -29.30 83.52
N LEU A 292 0.33 -28.90 83.73
CA LEU A 292 1.01 -27.87 82.92
C LEU A 292 1.91 -28.42 81.79
N ASN A 293 2.19 -29.72 81.79
CA ASN A 293 2.82 -30.45 80.69
C ASN A 293 2.71 -31.97 80.88
N GLY A 294 3.23 -32.76 79.94
CA GLY A 294 3.56 -34.17 80.18
C GLY A 294 2.93 -35.21 79.24
N ILE A 295 3.28 -36.47 79.43
CA ILE A 295 2.79 -37.62 78.65
C ILE A 295 1.78 -38.40 79.49
N ASP A 296 0.64 -38.76 78.88
CA ASP A 296 -0.46 -39.51 79.47
C ASP A 296 -0.95 -38.90 80.80
N ASN A 297 -1.82 -37.90 80.63
CA ASN A 297 -2.32 -37.04 81.70
C ASN A 297 -3.81 -37.32 81.96
N GLU A 298 -4.18 -37.66 83.19
CA GLU A 298 -5.58 -37.87 83.59
C GLU A 298 -5.97 -36.93 84.74
N VAL A 299 -7.02 -36.14 84.50
CA VAL A 299 -7.66 -35.23 85.46
C VAL A 299 -9.16 -35.21 85.12
N GLY A 300 -9.98 -35.78 86.02
CA GLY A 300 -11.40 -36.06 85.72
C GLY A 300 -12.40 -34.97 86.14
N GLY A 301 -12.03 -34.13 87.12
CA GLY A 301 -12.93 -33.21 87.79
C GLY A 301 -13.20 -31.89 87.05
N ASN A 302 -14.11 -31.10 87.62
CA ASN A 302 -14.56 -29.81 87.05
C ASN A 302 -13.54 -28.68 87.31
N PHE A 303 -13.55 -27.67 86.44
CA PHE A 303 -12.67 -26.49 86.50
C PHE A 303 -11.17 -26.81 86.40
N THR A 304 -10.79 -27.60 85.39
CA THR A 304 -9.44 -28.13 85.24
C THR A 304 -8.71 -27.60 84.01
N VAL A 305 -7.37 -27.55 84.08
CA VAL A 305 -6.51 -26.87 83.10
C VAL A 305 -5.40 -27.81 82.64
N HIS A 306 -5.25 -27.97 81.32
CA HIS A 306 -4.30 -28.87 80.67
C HIS A 306 -3.53 -28.16 79.54
N LEU A 307 -2.29 -27.74 79.82
CA LEU A 307 -1.52 -26.84 78.95
C LEU A 307 -0.41 -27.54 78.16
N GLY A 308 -0.80 -28.49 77.30
CA GLY A 308 0.11 -29.22 76.44
C GLY A 308 0.55 -30.56 77.03
N GLY A 309 0.90 -31.48 76.14
CA GLY A 309 1.23 -32.86 76.48
C GLY A 309 0.83 -33.84 75.38
N GLN A 310 1.04 -35.13 75.63
CA GLN A 310 0.55 -36.24 74.81
C GLN A 310 -0.73 -36.83 75.46
N GLY A 311 -1.77 -37.00 74.64
CA GLY A 311 -3.13 -37.39 75.10
C GLY A 311 -3.91 -36.20 75.70
N LEU A 312 -5.20 -36.07 75.32
CA LEU A 312 -6.10 -35.04 75.86
C LEU A 312 -7.47 -35.66 76.17
N HIS A 313 -7.72 -35.92 77.46
CA HIS A 313 -8.97 -36.48 77.96
C HIS A 313 -9.70 -35.43 78.81
N LEU A 314 -10.85 -34.94 78.34
CA LEU A 314 -11.61 -33.88 79.00
C LEU A 314 -13.03 -34.36 79.31
N THR A 315 -13.26 -34.76 80.55
CA THR A 315 -14.55 -35.27 81.06
C THR A 315 -15.27 -34.32 82.01
N GLY A 316 -14.54 -33.42 82.70
CA GLY A 316 -15.11 -32.39 83.58
C GLY A 316 -15.59 -31.15 82.82
N ASP A 317 -16.67 -30.52 83.30
CA ASP A 317 -17.26 -29.31 82.72
C ASP A 317 -16.39 -28.07 83.03
N ARG A 318 -16.30 -27.14 82.05
CA ARG A 318 -15.49 -25.91 82.05
C ARG A 318 -13.98 -26.16 82.19
N SER A 319 -13.41 -26.84 81.19
CA SER A 319 -11.99 -27.26 81.21
C SER A 319 -11.23 -26.79 79.96
N LEU A 320 -9.93 -26.46 80.12
CA LEU A 320 -9.09 -25.89 79.05
C LEU A 320 -8.00 -26.88 78.60
N GLY A 321 -7.93 -27.17 77.30
CA GLY A 321 -6.90 -28.03 76.70
C GLY A 321 -6.13 -27.39 75.54
N PHE A 322 -4.82 -27.55 75.52
CA PHE A 322 -3.99 -27.39 74.32
C PHE A 322 -3.38 -28.74 73.94
N LEU A 323 -3.61 -29.22 72.71
CA LEU A 323 -3.01 -30.45 72.20
C LEU A 323 -1.60 -30.17 71.65
N ALA A 324 -0.55 -30.55 72.38
CA ALA A 324 0.81 -30.53 71.84
C ALA A 324 1.04 -31.77 70.95
N ASN A 325 1.77 -31.60 69.85
CA ASN A 325 1.81 -32.62 68.79
C ASN A 325 2.79 -33.77 69.11
N SER A 326 2.25 -34.94 69.44
CA SER A 326 2.96 -36.24 69.54
C SER A 326 1.98 -37.41 69.35
N THR A 327 2.50 -38.64 69.23
CA THR A 327 1.93 -39.67 68.32
C THR A 327 0.80 -40.56 68.86
N SER A 328 0.18 -40.24 70.00
CA SER A 328 -0.99 -40.99 70.53
C SER A 328 -2.29 -40.21 70.32
N TYR A 329 -3.07 -40.60 69.32
CA TYR A 329 -4.20 -39.81 68.81
C TYR A 329 -5.54 -40.09 69.52
N TYR A 330 -5.61 -39.78 70.81
CA TYR A 330 -6.88 -39.72 71.54
C TYR A 330 -7.18 -38.30 72.04
N MET A 331 -8.15 -37.67 71.38
CA MET A 331 -8.82 -36.47 71.86
C MET A 331 -10.28 -36.85 72.17
N THR A 332 -10.61 -37.03 73.44
CA THR A 332 -11.98 -37.32 73.86
C THR A 332 -12.58 -36.07 74.50
N VAL A 333 -13.23 -35.26 73.67
CA VAL A 333 -14.12 -34.18 74.11
C VAL A 333 -15.50 -34.80 74.32
N ASN A 334 -15.75 -35.30 75.53
CA ASN A 334 -17.06 -35.80 75.96
C ASN A 334 -17.59 -35.00 77.17
N ALA A 335 -17.26 -33.71 77.19
CA ALA A 335 -17.75 -32.74 78.14
C ALA A 335 -18.42 -31.58 77.38
N SER A 336 -19.48 -31.01 77.95
CA SER A 336 -19.94 -29.69 77.54
C SER A 336 -18.84 -28.65 77.79
N ASN A 337 -18.73 -27.65 76.91
CA ASN A 337 -17.85 -26.48 77.12
C ASN A 337 -16.33 -26.78 77.24
N THR A 338 -15.73 -27.46 76.26
CA THR A 338 -14.29 -27.82 76.26
C THR A 338 -13.56 -27.53 74.94
N VAL A 339 -12.23 -27.38 75.01
CA VAL A 339 -11.43 -26.45 74.19
C VAL A 339 -10.00 -26.98 73.97
N VAL A 340 -9.23 -26.67 72.90
CA VAL A 340 -9.51 -26.45 71.46
C VAL A 340 -8.19 -26.33 70.63
N PHE A 341 -8.24 -26.37 69.28
CA PHE A 341 -7.26 -25.67 68.39
C PHE A 341 -7.94 -24.81 67.30
N GLY A 342 -9.19 -24.40 67.52
CA GLY A 342 -9.70 -23.16 66.96
C GLY A 342 -9.00 -21.96 67.61
N ASN A 343 -9.27 -20.74 67.12
CA ASN A 343 -8.70 -19.50 67.67
C ASN A 343 -7.16 -19.47 67.75
N ALA A 344 -6.49 -20.07 66.75
CA ALA A 344 -5.12 -19.72 66.38
C ALA A 344 -5.16 -18.85 65.12
N ASP A 345 -5.16 -17.52 65.27
CA ASP A 345 -5.16 -16.59 64.15
C ASP A 345 -3.86 -16.68 63.34
N LEU A 346 -3.98 -16.90 62.02
CA LEU A 346 -2.85 -17.17 61.14
C LEU A 346 -2.49 -15.96 60.27
N TRP A 347 -1.78 -14.99 60.86
CA TRP A 347 -1.34 -13.78 60.15
C TRP A 347 -0.20 -14.06 59.16
N LEU A 348 -0.38 -13.62 57.91
CA LEU A 348 0.64 -13.66 56.86
C LEU A 348 0.73 -12.28 56.18
N ALA A 349 1.83 -11.55 56.41
CA ALA A 349 2.09 -10.24 55.82
C ALA A 349 3.48 -10.21 55.15
N ASN A 350 3.62 -9.43 54.06
CA ASN A 350 4.91 -9.15 53.43
C ASN A 350 5.23 -7.66 53.53
N ASN A 351 6.45 -7.32 53.94
CA ASN A 351 6.86 -5.95 54.22
C ASN A 351 8.16 -5.57 53.47
N ASP A 352 8.35 -6.17 52.30
CA ASP A 352 9.41 -5.85 51.34
C ASP A 352 8.86 -5.69 49.93
N SER A 353 9.64 -5.08 49.03
CA SER A 353 9.22 -4.80 47.64
C SER A 353 9.29 -6.03 46.72
N SER A 354 9.31 -7.26 47.24
CA SER A 354 9.42 -8.50 46.45
C SER A 354 8.13 -9.32 46.53
N PRO A 355 7.48 -9.67 45.40
CA PRO A 355 6.26 -10.47 45.42
C PRO A 355 6.43 -11.83 46.12
N ARG A 356 5.44 -12.20 46.93
CA ARG A 356 5.31 -13.53 47.57
C ARG A 356 3.91 -14.09 47.32
N GLN A 357 3.76 -15.40 47.43
CA GLN A 357 2.55 -16.10 47.00
C GLN A 357 2.04 -17.05 48.09
N LEU A 358 0.73 -17.03 48.34
CA LEU A 358 0.01 -18.11 48.99
C LEU A 358 -0.30 -19.17 47.91
N ARG A 359 -0.23 -20.45 48.27
CA ARG A 359 -0.51 -21.56 47.34
C ARG A 359 -1.56 -22.49 47.91
N PHE A 360 -2.59 -22.73 47.11
CA PHE A 360 -3.53 -23.82 47.31
C PHE A 360 -3.13 -24.93 46.35
N TYR A 361 -2.94 -26.14 46.88
CA TYR A 361 -2.57 -27.32 46.12
C TYR A 361 -3.80 -28.23 46.01
N GLU A 362 -3.95 -28.93 44.90
CA GLU A 362 -5.07 -29.85 44.68
C GLU A 362 -5.00 -31.09 45.63
N PRO A 363 -6.13 -31.77 45.91
CA PRO A 363 -6.18 -32.86 46.88
C PRO A 363 -5.27 -34.05 46.54
N HIS A 364 -4.16 -34.19 47.28
CA HIS A 364 -3.19 -35.26 47.07
C HIS A 364 -3.67 -36.59 47.67
N GLY A 365 -4.54 -37.30 46.96
CA GLY A 365 -5.23 -38.53 47.41
C GLY A 365 -4.38 -39.79 47.61
N THR A 366 -3.05 -39.69 47.80
CA THR A 366 -2.15 -40.82 48.06
C THR A 366 -1.06 -40.46 49.08
N LEU A 367 -0.47 -41.48 49.73
CA LEU A 367 0.59 -41.31 50.73
C LEU A 367 1.96 -41.10 50.05
N GLY A 368 2.50 -39.89 50.15
CA GLY A 368 3.81 -39.51 49.59
C GLY A 368 4.24 -38.10 50.00
N THR A 369 5.49 -37.73 49.72
CA THR A 369 6.06 -36.43 50.14
C THR A 369 5.50 -35.25 49.33
N PHE A 370 4.76 -34.39 50.02
CA PHE A 370 4.17 -33.17 49.50
C PHE A 370 5.13 -31.95 49.64
N PRO A 371 5.18 -31.00 48.68
CA PRO A 371 4.52 -30.97 47.37
C PRO A 371 5.51 -31.22 46.21
N GLY A 372 5.55 -32.44 45.69
CA GLY A 372 6.28 -32.78 44.46
C GLY A 372 5.35 -32.77 43.24
N THR A 373 5.67 -31.97 42.21
CA THR A 373 4.95 -31.89 40.90
C THR A 373 3.45 -31.60 40.93
N ALA A 374 2.84 -31.36 42.09
CA ALA A 374 1.46 -30.87 42.19
C ALA A 374 1.35 -29.47 41.57
N ASN A 375 0.50 -29.34 40.55
CA ASN A 375 0.11 -28.04 40.01
C ASN A 375 -0.59 -27.23 41.10
N TYR A 376 -0.40 -25.91 41.07
CA TYR A 376 -1.03 -24.98 42.01
C TYR A 376 -1.55 -23.76 41.28
N SER A 377 -2.74 -23.31 41.65
CA SER A 377 -3.24 -21.99 41.28
C SER A 377 -2.70 -20.97 42.29
N ALA A 378 -2.07 -19.91 41.80
CA ALA A 378 -1.60 -18.80 42.63
C ALA A 378 -2.01 -17.47 42.02
N PHE A 379 -2.61 -16.61 42.85
CA PHE A 379 -2.86 -15.22 42.50
C PHE A 379 -1.55 -14.43 42.60
N VAL A 380 -1.16 -13.75 41.53
CA VAL A 380 0.03 -12.89 41.48
C VAL A 380 -0.42 -11.45 41.35
N GLN A 381 -0.31 -10.69 42.45
CA GLN A 381 -0.58 -9.26 42.46
C GLN A 381 0.59 -8.50 41.83
N LEU A 382 0.32 -7.70 40.80
CA LEU A 382 1.33 -6.95 40.03
C LEU A 382 1.47 -5.47 40.43
N ASN A 383 0.46 -4.89 41.09
CA ASN A 383 0.49 -3.54 41.69
C ASN A 383 -0.51 -3.44 42.85
N GLY A 384 -0.38 -2.40 43.68
CA GLY A 384 -1.26 -2.14 44.83
C GLY A 384 -2.71 -1.81 44.43
N LEU A 385 -3.66 -2.22 45.27
CA LEU A 385 -5.09 -1.96 45.10
C LEU A 385 -5.58 -0.90 46.10
N ALA A 386 -6.72 -0.26 45.80
CA ALA A 386 -7.37 0.72 46.67
C ALA A 386 -8.57 0.14 47.46
N ASN A 387 -9.16 -0.95 46.98
CA ASN A 387 -10.23 -1.73 47.63
C ASN A 387 -9.87 -3.22 47.55
N ASP A 388 -10.56 -4.05 48.34
CA ASP A 388 -10.63 -5.48 48.10
C ASP A 388 -11.32 -5.79 46.76
N ILE A 389 -10.94 -6.90 46.11
CA ILE A 389 -11.54 -7.37 44.84
C ILE A 389 -11.69 -8.89 44.87
N THR A 390 -12.91 -9.37 44.72
CA THR A 390 -13.27 -10.79 44.60
C THR A 390 -13.29 -11.21 43.13
N TYR A 391 -12.48 -12.22 42.77
CA TYR A 391 -12.51 -12.85 41.45
C TYR A 391 -13.16 -14.24 41.53
N ALA A 392 -14.32 -14.40 40.90
CA ALA A 392 -15.02 -15.69 40.83
C ALA A 392 -14.66 -16.45 39.55
N LEU A 393 -14.22 -17.70 39.68
CA LEU A 393 -13.90 -18.59 38.55
C LEU A 393 -15.19 -19.16 37.92
N PRO A 394 -15.22 -19.40 36.59
CA PRO A 394 -16.39 -19.97 35.92
C PRO A 394 -16.63 -21.40 36.38
N THR A 395 -17.88 -21.72 36.73
CA THR A 395 -18.27 -22.99 37.36
C THR A 395 -18.40 -24.17 36.38
N THR A 396 -18.14 -23.97 35.09
CA THR A 396 -18.21 -25.00 34.05
C THR A 396 -16.90 -25.11 33.28
N LEU A 397 -16.33 -26.33 33.27
CA LEU A 397 -15.26 -26.71 32.36
C LEU A 397 -15.92 -27.12 31.03
N ASN A 398 -15.68 -26.37 29.94
CA ASN A 398 -16.36 -26.61 28.67
C ASN A 398 -15.62 -27.67 27.83
N THR A 399 -16.34 -28.69 27.34
CA THR A 399 -15.77 -29.97 26.87
C THR A 399 -15.93 -30.25 25.37
N THR A 400 -16.16 -29.22 24.55
CA THR A 400 -16.69 -29.41 23.16
C THR A 400 -15.75 -29.05 22.00
N SER A 401 -14.58 -28.48 22.23
CA SER A 401 -13.50 -28.43 21.21
C SER A 401 -12.11 -28.41 21.85
N VAL A 402 -11.20 -29.25 21.34
CA VAL A 402 -9.83 -29.44 21.84
C VAL A 402 -8.77 -28.86 20.89
N SER A 403 -9.13 -27.77 20.19
CA SER A 403 -8.33 -27.18 19.09
C SER A 403 -8.21 -25.66 19.15
N GLU A 404 -8.63 -25.01 20.24
CA GLU A 404 -8.53 -23.56 20.41
C GLU A 404 -7.91 -23.19 21.76
N GLU A 405 -6.88 -22.35 21.73
CA GLU A 405 -6.34 -21.73 22.94
C GLU A 405 -7.34 -20.69 23.49
N ARG A 406 -7.71 -20.85 24.77
CA ARG A 406 -8.71 -20.05 25.47
C ARG A 406 -8.17 -19.53 26.80
N PHE A 407 -8.54 -18.31 27.14
CA PHE A 407 -8.01 -17.51 28.24
C PHE A 407 -9.15 -17.07 29.17
N LEU A 408 -8.83 -16.83 30.45
CA LEU A 408 -9.79 -16.27 31.40
C LEU A 408 -9.78 -14.73 31.34
N ARG A 409 -10.95 -14.12 31.18
CA ARG A 409 -11.16 -12.65 31.17
C ARG A 409 -12.14 -12.24 32.27
N ALA A 410 -11.91 -11.09 32.91
CA ALA A 410 -12.89 -10.47 33.81
C ALA A 410 -14.08 -9.89 33.02
N THR A 411 -15.31 -10.17 33.45
CA THR A 411 -16.53 -9.67 32.79
C THR A 411 -16.85 -8.21 33.10
N THR A 412 -16.27 -7.64 34.17
CA THR A 412 -16.43 -6.24 34.58
C THR A 412 -15.23 -5.39 34.15
N THR A 413 -15.51 -4.21 33.60
CA THR A 413 -14.49 -3.26 33.09
C THR A 413 -14.18 -2.11 34.04
N THR A 414 -14.87 -2.04 35.18
CA THR A 414 -14.65 -1.04 36.24
C THR A 414 -13.46 -1.41 37.12
N LEU A 415 -12.57 -0.45 37.38
CA LEU A 415 -11.47 -0.61 38.32
C LEU A 415 -12.00 -0.75 39.77
N ASN A 416 -11.36 -1.62 40.56
CA ASN A 416 -11.60 -1.78 42.00
C ASN A 416 -13.02 -2.24 42.39
N THR A 417 -13.61 -3.15 41.62
CA THR A 417 -14.89 -3.84 41.91
C THR A 417 -14.78 -5.34 41.62
N ASP A 418 -15.54 -6.17 42.33
CA ASP A 418 -15.64 -7.63 42.10
C ASP A 418 -15.91 -8.01 40.63
N ALA A 419 -15.43 -9.18 40.23
CA ALA A 419 -15.48 -9.66 38.85
C ALA A 419 -15.76 -11.17 38.75
N GLN A 420 -16.63 -11.55 37.81
CA GLN A 420 -16.70 -12.93 37.32
C GLN A 420 -15.64 -13.13 36.24
N LEU A 421 -15.11 -14.35 36.12
CA LEU A 421 -14.17 -14.74 35.06
C LEU A 421 -14.87 -15.63 34.03
N GLU A 422 -14.61 -15.39 32.74
CA GLU A 422 -15.18 -16.14 31.61
C GLU A 422 -14.10 -16.72 30.68
N TRP A 423 -14.41 -17.82 29.98
CA TRP A 423 -13.52 -18.46 29.00
C TRP A 423 -13.67 -17.86 27.60
N VAL A 424 -12.62 -17.20 27.11
CA VAL A 424 -12.63 -16.47 25.83
C VAL A 424 -11.57 -17.03 24.86
N THR A 425 -11.89 -17.17 23.58
CA THR A 425 -10.88 -17.45 22.53
C THR A 425 -10.04 -16.21 22.23
N VAL A 426 -8.89 -16.38 21.58
CA VAL A 426 -8.11 -15.26 21.00
C VAL A 426 -9.01 -14.31 20.20
N SER A 427 -9.92 -14.85 19.38
CA SER A 427 -10.87 -14.04 18.59
C SER A 427 -11.87 -13.23 19.42
N GLY A 428 -12.22 -13.69 20.63
CA GLY A 428 -13.07 -12.95 21.56
C GLY A 428 -12.29 -11.98 22.47
N MET A 429 -10.99 -12.18 22.64
CA MET A 429 -10.11 -11.25 23.36
C MET A 429 -9.89 -9.96 22.58
N VAL A 430 -9.73 -10.04 21.26
CA VAL A 430 -9.56 -8.86 20.38
C VAL A 430 -10.87 -8.17 19.99
N GLY A 431 -12.02 -8.65 20.47
CA GLY A 431 -13.31 -7.92 20.44
C GLY A 431 -13.68 -7.32 19.09
N GLY A 432 -13.68 -8.13 18.02
CA GLY A 432 -14.02 -7.69 16.65
C GLY A 432 -12.97 -6.81 15.95
N SER A 433 -11.97 -6.28 16.67
CA SER A 433 -11.01 -5.27 16.19
C SER A 433 -9.91 -5.84 15.26
N CYS A 434 -10.20 -6.91 14.52
CA CYS A 434 -9.28 -7.64 13.66
C CYS A 434 -10.02 -8.25 12.46
N TRP A 435 -9.39 -8.26 11.28
CA TRP A 435 -9.87 -9.03 10.13
C TRP A 435 -9.39 -10.49 10.23
N LEU A 436 -10.33 -11.42 10.28
CA LEU A 436 -10.06 -12.86 10.35
C LEU A 436 -9.70 -13.43 8.97
N LEU A 437 -8.81 -14.43 8.95
CA LEU A 437 -8.39 -15.11 7.71
C LEU A 437 -9.52 -15.90 7.01
N GLN A 438 -10.63 -16.16 7.71
CA GLN A 438 -11.84 -16.77 7.14
C GLN A 438 -12.95 -15.73 6.84
N GLY A 439 -12.66 -14.43 7.03
CA GLY A 439 -13.63 -13.34 6.92
C GLY A 439 -14.36 -13.02 8.24
N ASN A 440 -14.90 -11.80 8.32
CA ASN A 440 -15.70 -11.34 9.46
C ASN A 440 -17.19 -11.39 9.09
N SER A 441 -18.05 -11.84 10.01
CA SER A 441 -19.51 -11.86 9.84
C SER A 441 -20.17 -10.66 10.51
N GLY A 442 -21.07 -9.95 9.80
CA GLY A 442 -21.87 -8.87 10.39
C GLY A 442 -21.16 -7.51 10.51
N THR A 443 -20.16 -7.26 9.66
CA THR A 443 -19.37 -6.01 9.62
C THR A 443 -20.23 -4.78 9.31
N ASP A 444 -20.03 -3.69 10.05
CA ASP A 444 -20.60 -2.36 9.77
C ASP A 444 -19.61 -1.51 8.96
N PRO A 445 -19.89 -1.14 7.70
CA PRO A 445 -18.99 -0.33 6.87
C PRO A 445 -18.63 1.06 7.43
N ALA A 446 -19.35 1.57 8.44
CA ALA A 446 -19.00 2.83 9.12
C ALA A 446 -17.87 2.67 10.16
N ASN A 447 -17.61 1.45 10.64
CA ASN A 447 -16.69 1.17 11.75
C ASN A 447 -15.67 0.05 11.41
N ASP A 448 -16.07 -0.97 10.66
CA ASP A 448 -15.27 -2.14 10.28
C ASP A 448 -14.72 -1.99 8.84
N PHE A 449 -13.44 -1.63 8.71
CA PHE A 449 -12.78 -1.49 7.41
C PHE A 449 -11.34 -2.04 7.41
N LEU A 450 -10.83 -2.38 6.23
CA LEU A 450 -9.42 -2.76 6.03
C LEU A 450 -8.68 -1.59 5.38
N GLY A 451 -8.02 -0.76 6.20
CA GLY A 451 -7.37 0.47 5.71
C GLY A 451 -6.52 1.18 6.76
N THR A 452 -6.16 2.43 6.44
CA THR A 452 -5.49 3.37 7.35
C THR A 452 -6.44 4.47 7.78
N THR A 453 -6.27 5.00 8.99
CA THR A 453 -6.99 6.19 9.49
C THR A 453 -6.27 7.51 9.19
N ASP A 454 -5.05 7.44 8.67
CA ASP A 454 -4.24 8.58 8.25
C ASP A 454 -3.94 8.57 6.74
N ASN A 455 -3.46 9.70 6.24
CA ASN A 455 -3.07 9.88 4.83
C ASN A 455 -1.73 9.18 4.53
N LYS A 456 -1.73 7.84 4.63
CA LYS A 456 -0.64 6.94 4.22
C LYS A 456 -1.15 5.95 3.20
N THR A 457 -0.27 5.53 2.30
CA THR A 457 -0.59 4.51 1.30
C THR A 457 -0.87 3.17 1.95
N LEU A 458 -2.07 2.62 1.78
CA LEU A 458 -2.33 1.21 2.09
C LEU A 458 -1.65 0.35 1.02
N VAL A 459 -0.87 -0.65 1.44
CA VAL A 459 -0.08 -1.51 0.52
C VAL A 459 -0.39 -2.98 0.78
N LEU A 460 -1.06 -3.63 -0.17
CA LEU A 460 -1.21 -5.09 -0.18
C LEU A 460 -0.01 -5.70 -0.91
N ARG A 461 0.56 -6.77 -0.34
CA ARG A 461 1.78 -7.41 -0.84
C ARG A 461 1.59 -8.90 -1.14
N VAL A 462 2.30 -9.37 -2.15
CA VAL A 462 2.46 -10.79 -2.49
C VAL A 462 3.97 -11.07 -2.59
N ASN A 463 4.47 -12.13 -1.96
CA ASN A 463 5.91 -12.46 -1.89
C ASN A 463 6.78 -11.26 -1.46
N ASN A 464 6.31 -10.49 -0.47
CA ASN A 464 6.89 -9.23 0.02
C ASN A 464 7.09 -8.11 -1.03
N ASN A 465 6.53 -8.26 -2.24
CA ASN A 465 6.47 -7.20 -3.25
C ASN A 465 5.10 -6.53 -3.21
N ASN A 466 5.03 -5.23 -3.54
CA ASN A 466 3.76 -4.53 -3.67
C ASN A 466 2.95 -5.15 -4.82
N ALA A 467 1.66 -5.44 -4.57
CA ALA A 467 0.73 -5.98 -5.56
C ALA A 467 -0.46 -5.05 -5.79
N LEU A 468 -0.88 -4.31 -4.76
CA LEU A 468 -1.83 -3.20 -4.84
C LEU A 468 -1.41 -2.08 -3.88
N ARG A 469 -1.47 -0.83 -4.34
CA ARG A 469 -1.34 0.38 -3.52
C ARG A 469 -2.63 1.19 -3.64
N ILE A 470 -3.16 1.66 -2.53
CA ILE A 470 -4.19 2.71 -2.47
C ILE A 470 -3.52 3.96 -1.91
N VAL A 471 -3.29 4.95 -2.76
CA VAL A 471 -2.56 6.19 -2.41
C VAL A 471 -3.58 7.27 -2.07
N PRO A 472 -3.67 7.75 -0.81
CA PRO A 472 -4.60 8.80 -0.44
C PRO A 472 -4.14 10.15 -1.00
N VAL A 473 -4.98 10.74 -1.84
CA VAL A 473 -4.88 12.09 -2.40
C VAL A 473 -6.29 12.68 -2.50
N THR A 474 -6.41 13.99 -2.70
CA THR A 474 -7.70 14.71 -2.63
C THR A 474 -7.93 15.63 -3.83
N ASP A 475 -9.13 15.59 -4.40
CA ASP A 475 -9.63 16.61 -5.34
C ASP A 475 -10.39 17.69 -4.54
N ALA A 476 -9.91 18.93 -4.56
CA ALA A 476 -10.51 20.07 -3.84
C ALA A 476 -10.85 19.83 -2.34
N GLY A 477 -10.20 18.86 -1.69
CA GLY A 477 -10.47 18.43 -0.31
C GLY A 477 -11.37 17.18 -0.17
N ILE A 478 -11.98 16.71 -1.26
CA ILE A 478 -12.71 15.44 -1.34
C ILE A 478 -11.70 14.29 -1.51
N PRO A 479 -11.78 13.19 -0.73
CA PRO A 479 -10.92 12.02 -0.93
C PRO A 479 -11.11 11.38 -2.32
N ALA A 480 -10.03 11.33 -3.10
CA ALA A 480 -10.00 10.79 -4.46
C ALA A 480 -8.75 9.91 -4.66
N PRO A 481 -8.61 8.79 -3.92
CA PRO A 481 -7.37 8.01 -3.89
C PRO A 481 -7.00 7.40 -5.24
N ASN A 482 -5.69 7.29 -5.52
CA ASN A 482 -5.19 6.56 -6.69
C ASN A 482 -5.06 5.07 -6.39
N LEU A 483 -5.44 4.22 -7.34
CA LEU A 483 -5.41 2.76 -7.23
C LEU A 483 -4.32 2.19 -8.15
N ILE A 484 -3.21 1.69 -7.60
CA ILE A 484 -2.03 1.24 -8.37
C ILE A 484 -1.77 -0.25 -8.13
N GLY A 485 -2.32 -1.08 -9.01
CA GLY A 485 -2.05 -2.52 -9.07
C GLY A 485 -0.77 -2.87 -9.83
N GLY A 486 -0.34 -4.13 -9.74
CA GLY A 486 0.78 -4.66 -10.52
C GLY A 486 2.15 -4.38 -9.91
N ALA A 487 3.18 -4.25 -10.76
CA ALA A 487 4.56 -4.17 -10.32
C ALA A 487 4.87 -2.88 -9.53
N THR A 488 5.94 -2.93 -8.73
CA THR A 488 6.47 -1.79 -7.96
C THR A 488 6.88 -0.60 -8.83
N SER A 489 7.22 -0.82 -10.10
CA SER A 489 7.59 0.25 -11.05
C SER A 489 6.40 0.89 -11.77
N ASN A 490 5.16 0.48 -11.50
CA ASN A 490 4.00 1.30 -11.87
C ASN A 490 3.96 2.55 -10.97
N ASP A 491 3.55 3.70 -11.47
CA ASP A 491 3.48 4.92 -10.66
C ASP A 491 2.29 5.82 -11.00
N ALA A 492 1.80 6.56 -9.99
CA ALA A 492 0.83 7.62 -10.16
C ALA A 492 1.21 8.77 -9.21
N ASP A 493 1.66 9.89 -9.78
CA ASP A 493 2.52 10.86 -9.09
C ASP A 493 1.78 11.84 -8.16
N GLN A 494 2.55 12.75 -7.54
CA GLN A 494 2.00 13.92 -6.85
C GLN A 494 1.44 14.93 -7.85
N GLY A 495 0.16 14.73 -8.19
CA GLY A 495 -0.59 15.53 -9.14
C GLY A 495 -1.75 14.72 -9.73
N ALA A 496 -1.55 13.42 -9.94
CA ALA A 496 -2.66 12.52 -10.23
C ALA A 496 -3.60 12.36 -9.01
N PHE A 497 -4.91 12.41 -9.23
CA PHE A 497 -5.93 11.99 -8.26
C PHE A 497 -7.09 11.28 -8.96
N GLY A 498 -7.85 10.47 -8.24
CA GLY A 498 -8.95 9.65 -8.76
C GLY A 498 -8.56 8.68 -9.86
N SER A 499 -7.26 8.38 -10.01
CA SER A 499 -6.70 7.69 -11.17
C SER A 499 -6.31 6.25 -10.86
N SER A 500 -6.31 5.37 -11.86
CA SER A 500 -6.08 3.95 -11.62
C SER A 500 -5.21 3.25 -12.66
N ILE A 501 -4.29 2.41 -12.17
CA ILE A 501 -3.49 1.48 -12.95
C ILE A 501 -3.89 0.07 -12.52
N GLY A 502 -4.54 -0.69 -13.38
CA GLY A 502 -5.08 -2.01 -13.03
C GLY A 502 -3.99 -3.09 -12.85
N GLY A 503 -2.84 -2.95 -13.50
CA GLY A 503 -1.76 -3.92 -13.38
C GLY A 503 -0.57 -3.67 -14.30
N GLY A 504 0.12 -4.74 -14.69
CA GLY A 504 1.28 -4.67 -15.58
C GLY A 504 2.57 -4.21 -14.88
N ARG A 505 3.48 -3.58 -15.65
CA ARG A 505 4.78 -3.10 -15.18
C ARG A 505 5.17 -1.80 -15.87
N ASN A 506 5.79 -0.86 -15.14
CA ASN A 506 6.33 0.39 -15.69
C ASN A 506 5.26 1.26 -16.41
N ASN A 507 4.00 1.15 -15.99
CA ASN A 507 2.93 2.03 -16.44
C ASN A 507 2.88 3.27 -15.54
N ALA A 508 2.71 4.47 -16.11
CA ALA A 508 2.82 5.74 -15.38
C ALA A 508 1.65 6.69 -15.65
N ILE A 509 1.08 7.28 -14.59
CA ILE A 509 0.09 8.36 -14.67
C ILE A 509 0.67 9.61 -13.96
N HIS A 510 1.09 10.62 -14.72
CA HIS A 510 1.65 11.85 -14.18
C HIS A 510 0.68 13.01 -14.28
N ARG A 511 0.48 13.78 -13.21
CA ARG A 511 -0.27 15.06 -13.17
C ARG A 511 -1.64 15.00 -13.89
N SER A 512 -2.27 13.82 -13.88
CA SER A 512 -3.47 13.52 -14.65
C SER A 512 -4.57 13.08 -13.71
N HIS A 513 -5.66 13.84 -13.66
CA HIS A 513 -6.82 13.54 -12.84
C HIS A 513 -7.75 12.56 -13.57
N TYR A 514 -8.36 11.63 -12.82
CA TYR A 514 -9.33 10.65 -13.33
C TYR A 514 -8.86 9.83 -14.54
N ALA A 515 -7.56 9.57 -14.63
CA ALA A 515 -6.92 8.84 -15.72
C ALA A 515 -6.85 7.33 -15.45
N PHE A 516 -6.77 6.54 -16.53
CA PHE A 516 -6.80 5.07 -16.46
C PHE A 516 -5.69 4.42 -17.30
N ILE A 517 -5.01 3.42 -16.74
CA ILE A 517 -4.20 2.46 -17.49
C ILE A 517 -4.61 1.04 -17.07
N GLY A 518 -5.31 0.30 -17.94
CA GLY A 518 -5.88 -1.00 -17.58
C GLY A 518 -4.82 -2.05 -17.19
N SER A 519 -3.77 -2.18 -18.00
CA SER A 519 -2.62 -3.07 -17.74
C SER A 519 -1.48 -2.74 -18.71
N GLY A 520 -0.55 -3.67 -18.91
CA GLY A 520 0.44 -3.61 -19.99
C GLY A 520 1.85 -3.24 -19.51
N TYR A 521 2.66 -2.71 -20.43
CA TYR A 521 4.08 -2.44 -20.18
C TYR A 521 4.57 -1.13 -20.83
N ASP A 522 5.25 -0.27 -20.08
CA ASP A 522 5.76 1.04 -20.55
C ASP A 522 4.66 2.03 -21.04
N ASN A 523 3.39 1.91 -20.62
CA ASN A 523 2.34 2.86 -21.04
C ASN A 523 2.30 4.12 -20.16
N VAL A 524 2.08 5.29 -20.75
CA VAL A 524 2.18 6.60 -20.07
C VAL A 524 0.97 7.50 -20.34
N VAL A 525 0.43 8.12 -19.30
CA VAL A 525 -0.54 9.24 -19.40
C VAL A 525 0.04 10.43 -18.62
N ASP A 526 0.40 11.51 -19.30
CA ASP A 526 1.06 12.68 -18.70
C ASP A 526 0.23 13.96 -18.92
N SER A 527 -0.11 14.66 -17.84
CA SER A 527 -0.95 15.88 -17.82
C SER A 527 -2.19 15.86 -18.74
N ALA A 528 -2.84 14.70 -18.88
CA ALA A 528 -4.00 14.45 -19.73
C ALA A 528 -5.18 13.94 -18.87
N HIS A 529 -6.00 14.88 -18.40
CA HIS A 529 -7.15 14.57 -17.53
C HIS A 529 -8.22 13.75 -18.26
N TYR A 530 -8.85 12.81 -17.57
CA TYR A 530 -9.86 11.87 -18.09
C TYR A 530 -9.37 10.98 -19.24
N ALA A 531 -8.05 10.90 -19.48
CA ALA A 531 -7.48 10.08 -20.54
C ALA A 531 -7.32 8.60 -20.11
N ALA A 532 -7.43 7.70 -21.07
CA ALA A 532 -7.48 6.26 -20.80
C ALA A 532 -6.65 5.43 -21.80
N ILE A 533 -5.81 4.54 -21.28
CA ILE A 533 -5.10 3.51 -22.05
C ILE A 533 -5.62 2.13 -21.61
N GLY A 534 -6.26 1.38 -22.52
CA GLY A 534 -6.80 0.05 -22.21
C GLY A 534 -5.71 -0.97 -21.84
N GLY A 535 -4.53 -0.84 -22.46
CA GLY A 535 -3.33 -1.59 -22.09
C GLY A 535 -2.31 -1.60 -23.24
N GLY A 536 -1.74 -2.77 -23.52
CA GLY A 536 -0.73 -2.92 -24.57
C GLY A 536 0.68 -2.55 -24.10
N ARG A 537 1.53 -2.05 -25.02
CA ARG A 537 2.91 -1.67 -24.72
C ARG A 537 3.29 -0.31 -25.30
N ALA A 538 4.03 0.49 -24.53
CA ALA A 538 4.64 1.75 -24.97
C ALA A 538 3.64 2.75 -25.59
N ASN A 539 2.36 2.69 -25.18
CA ASN A 539 1.36 3.65 -25.64
C ASN A 539 1.41 4.90 -24.78
N MET A 540 1.31 6.08 -25.39
CA MET A 540 1.48 7.37 -24.73
C MET A 540 0.33 8.33 -25.02
N ILE A 541 -0.21 8.96 -23.97
CA ILE A 541 -1.08 10.13 -24.07
C ILE A 541 -0.38 11.29 -23.35
N ASP A 542 -0.11 12.35 -24.09
CA ASP A 542 0.73 13.48 -23.68
C ASP A 542 -0.12 14.71 -23.26
N SER A 543 0.57 15.69 -22.68
CA SER A 543 0.03 16.84 -21.96
C SER A 543 -1.09 17.60 -22.67
N ALA A 544 -2.13 17.95 -21.92
CA ALA A 544 -3.36 18.60 -22.40
C ALA A 544 -4.21 17.81 -23.44
N ALA A 545 -3.86 16.57 -23.82
CA ALA A 545 -4.74 15.70 -24.60
C ALA A 545 -5.89 15.12 -23.74
N THR A 546 -6.71 16.00 -23.15
CA THR A 546 -7.78 15.60 -22.22
C THR A 546 -8.85 14.76 -22.92
N HIS A 547 -9.43 13.81 -22.18
CA HIS A 547 -10.42 12.84 -22.68
C HIS A 547 -9.92 11.95 -23.84
N ALA A 548 -8.62 11.92 -24.12
CA ALA A 548 -8.07 11.08 -25.17
C ALA A 548 -8.06 9.59 -24.79
N ASN A 549 -8.15 8.70 -25.77
CA ASN A 549 -8.23 7.26 -25.56
C ASN A 549 -7.26 6.48 -26.45
N ILE A 550 -6.52 5.54 -25.86
CA ILE A 550 -5.82 4.49 -26.61
C ILE A 550 -6.34 3.12 -26.16
N GLY A 551 -7.07 2.42 -27.03
CA GLY A 551 -7.65 1.11 -26.69
C GLY A 551 -6.59 0.05 -26.36
N GLY A 552 -5.40 0.15 -26.94
CA GLY A 552 -4.23 -0.64 -26.60
C GLY A 552 -3.22 -0.68 -27.74
N GLY A 553 -2.63 -1.85 -28.00
CA GLY A 553 -1.66 -2.05 -29.08
C GLY A 553 -0.21 -1.77 -28.67
N LEU A 554 0.62 -1.34 -29.62
CA LEU A 554 2.05 -1.10 -29.44
C LEU A 554 2.44 0.30 -29.94
N ASN A 555 3.18 1.08 -29.14
CA ASN A 555 3.81 2.34 -29.57
C ASN A 555 2.83 3.39 -30.15
N ASN A 556 1.54 3.33 -29.80
CA ASN A 556 0.56 4.30 -30.27
C ASN A 556 0.63 5.58 -29.42
N THR A 557 0.57 6.75 -30.05
CA THR A 557 0.83 8.04 -29.40
C THR A 557 -0.26 9.06 -29.71
N ILE A 558 -0.77 9.72 -28.68
CA ILE A 558 -1.58 10.93 -28.80
C ILE A 558 -0.76 12.08 -28.20
N ASN A 559 -0.26 12.96 -29.06
CA ASN A 559 0.67 14.05 -28.71
C ASN A 559 -0.05 15.21 -27.99
N ALA A 560 0.74 16.07 -27.35
CA ALA A 560 0.23 17.17 -26.54
C ALA A 560 -0.81 18.04 -27.26
N GLY A 561 -1.92 18.35 -26.57
CA GLY A 561 -3.00 19.20 -27.06
C GLY A 561 -4.06 18.52 -27.93
N ALA A 562 -3.90 17.24 -28.32
CA ALA A 562 -4.87 16.49 -29.11
C ALA A 562 -6.12 16.07 -28.28
N VAL A 563 -6.94 17.04 -27.90
CA VAL A 563 -8.13 16.86 -27.04
C VAL A 563 -9.16 15.94 -27.70
N GLN A 564 -9.74 15.01 -26.93
CA GLN A 564 -10.76 14.06 -27.38
C GLN A 564 -10.33 13.18 -28.57
N ALA A 565 -9.03 13.00 -28.78
CA ALA A 565 -8.49 12.11 -29.81
C ALA A 565 -8.59 10.62 -29.41
N VAL A 566 -8.77 9.72 -30.39
CA VAL A 566 -8.95 8.28 -30.15
C VAL A 566 -8.06 7.45 -31.06
N ILE A 567 -7.28 6.53 -30.49
CA ILE A 567 -6.62 5.44 -31.23
C ILE A 567 -7.15 4.11 -30.70
N SER A 568 -8.02 3.42 -31.44
CA SER A 568 -8.62 2.16 -30.98
C SER A 568 -7.58 1.04 -30.76
N GLY A 569 -6.42 1.14 -31.40
CA GLY A 569 -5.26 0.27 -31.15
C GLY A 569 -4.29 0.25 -32.33
N GLY A 570 -3.72 -0.92 -32.61
CA GLY A 570 -2.77 -1.11 -33.69
C GLY A 570 -1.31 -0.94 -33.25
N ASN A 571 -0.44 -0.52 -34.16
CA ASN A 571 0.99 -0.39 -33.91
C ASN A 571 1.53 0.94 -34.46
N ASN A 572 2.24 1.74 -33.66
CA ASN A 572 2.94 2.95 -34.11
C ASN A 572 2.03 4.05 -34.71
N ASN A 573 0.74 4.07 -34.39
CA ASN A 573 -0.20 5.08 -34.88
C ASN A 573 -0.06 6.38 -34.06
N THR A 574 -0.16 7.54 -34.70
CA THR A 574 0.09 8.85 -34.07
C THR A 574 -1.03 9.84 -34.37
N ILE A 575 -1.56 10.51 -33.34
CA ILE A 575 -2.38 11.72 -33.49
C ILE A 575 -1.56 12.90 -32.95
N ASN A 576 -1.28 13.87 -33.82
CA ASN A 576 -0.47 15.05 -33.53
C ASN A 576 -1.30 16.16 -32.88
N ALA A 577 -0.65 17.22 -32.40
CA ALA A 577 -1.27 18.28 -31.58
C ALA A 577 -2.55 18.91 -32.19
N ASN A 578 -2.58 19.07 -33.52
CA ASN A 578 -3.74 19.61 -34.24
C ASN A 578 -4.90 18.61 -34.38
N GLY A 579 -4.67 17.31 -34.14
CA GLY A 579 -5.62 16.20 -34.30
C GLY A 579 -6.73 16.14 -33.23
N THR A 580 -7.21 17.28 -32.76
CA THR A 580 -8.33 17.37 -31.81
C THR A 580 -9.59 16.70 -32.40
N ARG A 581 -10.32 15.94 -31.57
CA ARG A 581 -11.54 15.17 -31.90
C ARG A 581 -11.38 14.20 -33.08
N SER A 582 -10.16 13.72 -33.31
CA SER A 582 -9.84 12.88 -34.46
C SER A 582 -9.60 11.43 -34.08
N ALA A 583 -9.79 10.49 -35.02
CA ALA A 583 -9.83 9.06 -34.71
C ALA A 583 -8.97 8.20 -35.65
N ILE A 584 -8.15 7.30 -35.08
CA ILE A 584 -7.49 6.20 -35.79
C ILE A 584 -8.11 4.88 -35.34
N GLY A 585 -8.84 4.21 -36.23
CA GLY A 585 -9.51 2.93 -35.95
C GLY A 585 -8.56 1.74 -35.75
N GLY A 586 -7.28 1.89 -36.13
CA GLY A 586 -6.23 0.92 -35.88
C GLY A 586 -5.17 0.91 -36.97
N GLY A 587 -4.68 -0.27 -37.33
CA GLY A 587 -3.67 -0.42 -38.38
C GLY A 587 -2.23 -0.17 -37.90
N ASN A 588 -1.33 0.22 -38.80
CA ASN A 588 0.08 0.50 -38.47
C ASN A 588 0.61 1.80 -39.09
N THR A 589 1.33 2.58 -38.28
CA THR A 589 2.03 3.81 -38.71
C THR A 589 1.10 4.79 -39.44
N ASN A 590 -0.16 4.88 -39.01
CA ASN A 590 -1.10 5.88 -39.50
C ASN A 590 -0.92 7.18 -38.69
N SER A 591 -1.03 8.34 -39.36
CA SER A 591 -0.76 9.67 -38.79
C SER A 591 -1.92 10.63 -39.02
N ILE A 592 -2.27 11.43 -38.00
CA ILE A 592 -3.26 12.50 -38.10
C ILE A 592 -2.67 13.83 -37.59
N ASN A 593 -2.94 14.93 -38.30
CA ASN A 593 -2.51 16.29 -37.97
C ASN A 593 -3.56 17.37 -38.35
N GLY A 594 -4.82 16.98 -38.57
CA GLY A 594 -5.96 17.90 -38.79
C GLY A 594 -7.14 17.60 -37.86
N THR A 595 -7.98 18.61 -37.59
CA THR A 595 -9.11 18.55 -36.64
C THR A 595 -10.31 17.78 -37.21
N TYR A 596 -11.07 17.09 -36.36
CA TYR A 596 -12.27 16.31 -36.75
C TYR A 596 -12.01 15.27 -37.86
N THR A 597 -10.77 14.78 -37.98
CA THR A 597 -10.38 13.84 -39.03
C THR A 597 -10.54 12.39 -38.59
N ALA A 598 -10.59 11.45 -39.55
CA ALA A 598 -10.51 10.03 -39.23
C ALA A 598 -9.73 9.20 -40.25
N ILE A 599 -8.94 8.24 -39.73
CA ILE A 599 -8.32 7.17 -40.50
C ILE A 599 -8.88 5.84 -39.97
N ALA A 600 -9.69 5.15 -40.75
CA ALA A 600 -10.36 3.92 -40.30
C ALA A 600 -9.37 2.77 -40.01
N GLY A 601 -8.18 2.79 -40.64
CA GLY A 601 -7.08 1.87 -40.36
C GLY A 601 -6.06 1.82 -41.50
N GLY A 602 -5.53 0.63 -41.79
CA GLY A 602 -4.55 0.42 -42.87
C GLY A 602 -3.09 0.62 -42.43
N LEU A 603 -2.22 0.94 -43.38
CA LEU A 603 -0.76 1.08 -43.19
C LEU A 603 -0.27 2.40 -43.78
N LEU A 604 0.53 3.18 -43.06
CA LEU A 604 1.19 4.40 -43.57
C LEU A 604 0.22 5.45 -44.16
N ASN A 605 -1.04 5.50 -43.71
CA ASN A 605 -1.99 6.53 -44.15
C ASN A 605 -1.79 7.81 -43.32
N SER A 606 -1.84 8.98 -43.95
CA SER A 606 -1.55 10.27 -43.30
C SER A 606 -2.57 11.35 -43.65
N LEU A 607 -3.09 12.03 -42.63
CA LEU A 607 -3.83 13.28 -42.76
C LEU A 607 -2.97 14.40 -42.16
N ASP A 608 -2.50 15.35 -42.98
CA ASP A 608 -1.49 16.34 -42.57
C ASP A 608 -2.09 17.65 -42.00
N GLN A 609 -1.24 18.66 -41.74
CA GLN A 609 -1.61 19.87 -41.02
C GLN A 609 -2.75 20.62 -41.70
N GLY A 610 -3.88 20.77 -40.99
CA GLY A 610 -5.02 21.51 -41.51
C GLY A 610 -5.72 20.80 -42.68
N SER A 611 -5.70 19.47 -42.75
CA SER A 611 -6.69 18.75 -43.55
C SER A 611 -7.93 18.48 -42.69
N ASP A 612 -8.60 19.53 -42.21
CA ASP A 612 -9.70 19.37 -41.23
C ASP A 612 -10.92 18.71 -41.89
N TYR A 613 -11.73 18.02 -41.06
CA TYR A 613 -12.89 17.21 -41.49
C TYR A 613 -12.59 16.10 -42.52
N SER A 614 -11.32 15.81 -42.80
CA SER A 614 -10.89 14.87 -43.83
C SER A 614 -10.91 13.41 -43.38
N PHE A 615 -11.04 12.50 -44.35
CA PHE A 615 -11.23 11.07 -44.10
C PHE A 615 -10.35 10.17 -44.98
N ILE A 616 -9.69 9.19 -44.35
CA ILE A 616 -9.08 8.05 -45.05
C ILE A 616 -9.74 6.73 -44.62
N GLY A 617 -10.41 6.06 -45.55
CA GLY A 617 -11.10 4.79 -45.31
C GLY A 617 -10.18 3.59 -45.09
N GLY A 618 -8.88 3.75 -45.32
CA GLY A 618 -7.83 2.78 -45.03
C GLY A 618 -6.86 2.61 -46.20
N GLY A 619 -6.42 1.38 -46.44
CA GLY A 619 -5.46 1.07 -47.51
C GLY A 619 -4.01 1.23 -47.07
N VAL A 620 -3.11 1.50 -48.02
CA VAL A 620 -1.67 1.61 -47.81
C VAL A 620 -1.12 2.91 -48.40
N GLY A 621 -0.45 3.74 -47.58
CA GLY A 621 0.34 4.88 -48.06
C GLY A 621 -0.47 6.06 -48.61
N ASN A 622 -1.76 6.17 -48.27
CA ASN A 622 -2.62 7.25 -48.78
C ASN A 622 -2.44 8.54 -47.96
N SER A 623 -2.40 9.71 -48.61
CA SER A 623 -2.04 10.97 -47.97
C SER A 623 -2.85 12.19 -48.43
N THR A 624 -3.18 13.09 -47.51
CA THR A 624 -3.47 14.50 -47.83
C THR A 624 -2.24 15.37 -47.61
N GLY A 625 -2.17 16.49 -48.32
CA GLY A 625 -1.24 17.58 -48.04
C GLY A 625 -1.74 18.51 -46.94
N THR A 626 -1.00 19.58 -46.72
CA THR A 626 -1.36 20.63 -45.77
C THR A 626 -2.51 21.50 -46.28
N ASN A 627 -3.36 22.03 -45.39
CA ASN A 627 -4.53 22.85 -45.73
C ASN A 627 -5.49 22.15 -46.72
N ALA A 628 -5.70 20.85 -46.54
CA ALA A 628 -6.48 19.99 -47.45
C ALA A 628 -7.87 19.69 -46.89
N ASP A 629 -8.69 20.73 -46.67
CA ASP A 629 -9.96 20.63 -45.93
C ASP A 629 -11.06 19.84 -46.67
N TYR A 630 -11.85 19.07 -45.91
CA TYR A 630 -12.90 18.19 -46.43
C TYR A 630 -12.42 17.18 -47.48
N ALA A 631 -11.14 16.80 -47.44
CA ALA A 631 -10.53 15.86 -48.37
C ALA A 631 -10.92 14.40 -48.05
N ILE A 632 -11.21 13.61 -49.08
CA ILE A 632 -11.65 12.21 -48.93
C ILE A 632 -10.76 11.27 -49.74
N ILE A 633 -10.18 10.26 -49.09
CA ILE A 633 -9.58 9.10 -49.76
C ILE A 633 -10.23 7.83 -49.21
N SER A 634 -11.20 7.25 -49.93
CA SER A 634 -11.95 6.08 -49.39
C SER A 634 -11.07 4.83 -49.24
N GLY A 635 -9.89 4.79 -49.85
CA GLY A 635 -8.83 3.82 -49.57
C GLY A 635 -7.83 3.68 -50.73
N GLY A 636 -7.24 2.48 -50.87
CA GLY A 636 -6.37 2.13 -52.00
C GLY A 636 -4.88 2.09 -51.65
N TYR A 637 -4.02 2.31 -52.65
CA TYR A 637 -2.56 2.20 -52.54
C TYR A 637 -1.86 3.47 -53.06
N TYR A 638 -1.23 4.23 -52.17
CA TYR A 638 -0.47 5.44 -52.49
C TYR A 638 -1.27 6.47 -53.32
N ASN A 639 -2.53 6.71 -52.94
CA ASN A 639 -3.31 7.82 -53.48
C ASN A 639 -3.01 9.10 -52.69
N SER A 640 -2.80 10.23 -53.37
CA SER A 640 -2.40 11.49 -52.73
C SER A 640 -3.26 12.68 -53.16
N LEU A 641 -3.64 13.48 -52.19
CA LEU A 641 -4.22 14.81 -52.38
C LEU A 641 -3.16 15.86 -52.03
N GLY A 642 -3.03 16.93 -52.83
CA GLY A 642 -2.05 17.99 -52.67
C GLY A 642 -2.34 18.96 -51.51
N ASN A 643 -1.62 20.07 -51.47
CA ASN A 643 -1.79 21.12 -50.47
C ASN A 643 -2.87 22.14 -50.87
N ASN A 644 -3.43 22.86 -49.89
CA ASN A 644 -4.32 24.01 -50.07
C ASN A 644 -5.54 23.69 -50.97
N LEU A 645 -6.06 22.46 -50.90
CA LEU A 645 -7.20 22.01 -51.69
C LEU A 645 -8.45 21.74 -50.83
N GLU A 646 -9.63 21.95 -51.39
CA GLU A 646 -10.90 21.83 -50.65
C GLU A 646 -11.87 20.87 -51.34
N PHE A 647 -12.68 20.13 -50.56
CA PHE A 647 -13.78 19.27 -51.03
C PHE A 647 -13.41 18.22 -52.11
N SER A 648 -12.16 17.77 -52.14
CA SER A 648 -11.65 16.94 -53.24
C SER A 648 -11.50 15.46 -52.85
N THR A 649 -11.84 14.56 -53.77
CA THR A 649 -12.13 13.15 -53.47
C THR A 649 -11.37 12.18 -54.37
N ILE A 650 -10.67 11.21 -53.77
CA ILE A 650 -10.20 9.99 -54.45
C ILE A 650 -10.98 8.79 -53.90
N ILE A 651 -11.89 8.22 -54.69
CA ILE A 651 -12.72 7.08 -54.27
C ILE A 651 -11.88 5.80 -54.06
N GLY A 652 -10.68 5.74 -54.63
CA GLY A 652 -9.67 4.75 -54.28
C GLY A 652 -8.68 4.49 -55.41
N GLY A 653 -8.31 3.23 -55.60
CA GLY A 653 -7.39 2.82 -56.66
C GLY A 653 -5.92 2.84 -56.24
N ARG A 654 -5.00 3.09 -57.19
CA ARG A 654 -3.55 3.02 -56.98
C ARG A 654 -2.81 4.20 -57.63
N LEU A 655 -1.93 4.88 -56.90
CA LEU A 655 -1.10 5.99 -57.41
C LEU A 655 -1.92 7.13 -58.05
N ASN A 656 -3.16 7.34 -57.63
CA ASN A 656 -3.96 8.46 -58.11
C ASN A 656 -3.56 9.74 -57.34
N SER A 657 -3.36 10.85 -58.04
CA SER A 657 -2.81 12.08 -57.45
C SER A 657 -3.55 13.34 -57.89
N MET A 658 -3.82 14.27 -56.95
CA MET A 658 -4.21 15.64 -57.28
C MET A 658 -3.12 16.62 -56.81
N GLY A 659 -2.81 17.62 -57.63
CA GLY A 659 -1.89 18.71 -57.27
C GLY A 659 -2.52 19.76 -56.37
N ASP A 660 -1.69 20.72 -55.97
CA ASP A 660 -2.04 21.77 -55.00
C ASP A 660 -3.14 22.71 -55.53
N SER A 661 -4.03 23.15 -54.62
CA SER A 661 -5.17 24.04 -54.89
C SER A 661 -6.16 23.58 -55.96
N SER A 662 -6.27 22.27 -56.17
CA SER A 662 -7.19 21.67 -57.14
C SER A 662 -8.57 21.34 -56.54
N ASN A 663 -9.31 22.39 -56.17
CA ASN A 663 -10.57 22.32 -55.41
C ASN A 663 -11.73 21.63 -56.15
N GLN A 664 -12.65 21.03 -55.37
CA GLN A 664 -13.87 20.37 -55.84
C GLN A 664 -13.63 19.28 -56.91
N THR A 665 -12.42 18.71 -56.94
CA THR A 665 -11.98 17.77 -57.97
C THR A 665 -12.20 16.33 -57.52
N THR A 666 -12.53 15.42 -58.45
CA THR A 666 -12.79 14.00 -58.15
C THR A 666 -11.98 13.06 -59.04
N ILE A 667 -11.30 12.08 -58.43
CA ILE A 667 -10.83 10.87 -59.11
C ILE A 667 -11.66 9.68 -58.62
N GLY A 668 -12.49 9.13 -59.52
CA GLY A 668 -13.39 8.01 -59.22
C GLY A 668 -12.70 6.66 -58.97
N GLY A 669 -11.38 6.60 -59.16
CA GLY A 669 -10.54 5.44 -58.85
C GLY A 669 -9.55 5.16 -59.97
N GLY A 670 -9.35 3.88 -60.29
CA GLY A 670 -8.42 3.46 -61.34
C GLY A 670 -6.96 3.47 -60.89
N GLY A 671 -6.02 3.68 -61.81
CA GLY A 671 -4.59 3.66 -61.50
C GLY A 671 -3.76 4.71 -62.21
N ALA A 672 -2.86 5.37 -61.48
CA ALA A 672 -1.96 6.41 -61.98
C ALA A 672 -2.66 7.61 -62.65
N ASN A 673 -3.92 7.89 -62.28
CA ASN A 673 -4.65 9.05 -62.78
C ASN A 673 -4.20 10.32 -62.05
N ALA A 674 -3.95 11.39 -62.79
CA ALA A 674 -3.34 12.60 -62.26
C ALA A 674 -4.18 13.85 -62.57
N VAL A 675 -4.36 14.71 -61.56
CA VAL A 675 -4.82 16.09 -61.76
C VAL A 675 -3.69 17.04 -61.37
N GLY A 676 -3.44 18.06 -62.17
CA GLY A 676 -2.43 19.09 -61.93
C GLY A 676 -2.79 20.01 -60.76
N ALA A 677 -2.09 21.14 -60.66
CA ALA A 677 -2.34 22.18 -59.66
C ALA A 677 -3.32 23.26 -60.16
N ASN A 678 -4.05 23.90 -59.26
CA ASN A 678 -5.04 24.95 -59.53
C ASN A 678 -6.20 24.49 -60.47
N VAL A 679 -6.61 23.23 -60.38
CA VAL A 679 -7.69 22.65 -61.21
C VAL A 679 -9.02 22.67 -60.46
N PHE A 680 -10.04 23.32 -61.02
CA PHE A 680 -11.32 23.51 -60.33
C PHE A 680 -12.41 22.58 -60.88
N GLY A 681 -13.17 21.93 -59.99
CA GLY A 681 -14.43 21.26 -60.30
C GLY A 681 -14.33 20.14 -61.36
N SER A 682 -13.15 19.54 -61.53
CA SER A 682 -12.86 18.61 -62.64
C SER A 682 -12.91 17.15 -62.20
N VAL A 683 -13.19 16.24 -63.14
CA VAL A 683 -13.48 14.83 -62.85
C VAL A 683 -12.67 13.89 -63.73
N ILE A 684 -11.93 12.96 -63.13
CA ILE A 684 -11.46 11.74 -63.80
C ILE A 684 -12.24 10.57 -63.21
N ALA A 685 -13.26 10.06 -63.92
CA ALA A 685 -14.15 9.02 -63.39
C ALA A 685 -13.43 7.68 -63.12
N GLY A 686 -12.26 7.46 -63.71
CA GLY A 686 -11.40 6.31 -63.44
C GLY A 686 -10.43 6.06 -64.60
N GLY A 687 -10.17 4.78 -64.89
CA GLY A 687 -9.26 4.36 -65.96
C GLY A 687 -7.79 4.28 -65.52
N GLY A 688 -6.86 4.37 -66.48
CA GLY A 688 -5.43 4.18 -66.22
C GLY A 688 -4.53 5.23 -66.87
N GLY A 689 -3.80 6.00 -66.05
CA GLY A 689 -2.85 6.99 -66.54
C GLY A 689 -3.49 8.23 -67.20
N ASN A 690 -4.77 8.51 -66.92
CA ASN A 690 -5.45 9.69 -67.47
C ASN A 690 -5.02 10.96 -66.72
N SER A 691 -4.90 12.09 -67.41
CA SER A 691 -4.38 13.34 -66.85
C SER A 691 -5.21 14.57 -67.20
N ILE A 692 -5.50 15.41 -66.19
CA ILE A 692 -5.97 16.79 -66.39
C ILE A 692 -4.87 17.72 -65.87
N ALA A 693 -4.26 18.53 -66.72
CA ALA A 693 -3.13 19.39 -66.37
C ALA A 693 -3.56 20.63 -65.55
N SER A 694 -2.61 21.48 -65.19
CA SER A 694 -2.84 22.65 -64.35
C SER A 694 -3.81 23.66 -64.96
N THR A 695 -4.50 24.42 -64.10
CA THR A 695 -5.48 25.47 -64.47
C THR A 695 -6.62 25.00 -65.38
N GLY A 696 -6.92 23.69 -65.43
CA GLY A 696 -8.14 23.17 -66.02
C GLY A 696 -9.38 23.57 -65.20
N TYR A 697 -10.51 23.79 -65.87
CA TYR A 697 -11.77 24.19 -65.22
C TYR A 697 -12.94 23.34 -65.72
N ALA A 698 -13.65 22.68 -64.81
CA ALA A 698 -14.79 21.80 -65.10
C ALA A 698 -14.52 20.77 -66.20
N ALA A 699 -13.28 20.29 -66.30
CA ALA A 699 -12.85 19.31 -67.30
C ALA A 699 -13.23 17.88 -66.87
N THR A 700 -13.61 17.03 -67.81
CA THR A 700 -14.05 15.66 -67.55
C THR A 700 -13.28 14.64 -68.39
N ILE A 701 -12.75 13.59 -67.74
CA ILE A 701 -12.30 12.36 -68.40
C ILE A 701 -13.11 11.20 -67.82
N SER A 702 -14.06 10.67 -68.60
CA SER A 702 -14.98 9.61 -68.14
C SER A 702 -14.31 8.22 -68.03
N GLY A 703 -13.03 8.10 -68.40
CA GLY A 703 -12.21 6.91 -68.19
C GLY A 703 -11.22 6.66 -69.32
N GLY A 704 -11.01 5.39 -69.65
CA GLY A 704 -10.04 4.98 -70.68
C GLY A 704 -8.60 4.92 -70.17
N ILE A 705 -7.63 5.00 -71.08
CA ILE A 705 -6.20 4.86 -70.78
C ILE A 705 -5.39 5.99 -71.44
N LEU A 706 -4.51 6.64 -70.68
CA LEU A 706 -3.60 7.70 -71.15
C LEU A 706 -4.30 8.86 -71.89
N ASN A 707 -5.56 9.18 -71.55
CA ASN A 707 -6.24 10.34 -72.10
C ASN A 707 -5.82 11.61 -71.35
N ALA A 708 -5.60 12.71 -72.07
CA ALA A 708 -5.04 13.95 -71.53
C ALA A 708 -5.89 15.18 -71.87
N ILE A 709 -6.08 16.08 -70.89
CA ILE A 709 -6.60 17.42 -71.08
C ILE A 709 -5.54 18.39 -70.53
N ASP A 710 -4.95 19.23 -71.39
CA ASP A 710 -3.77 20.03 -71.05
C ASP A 710 -4.11 21.41 -70.45
N SER A 711 -3.10 22.26 -70.28
CA SER A 711 -3.15 23.43 -69.39
C SER A 711 -4.14 24.50 -69.81
N GLY A 712 -4.84 25.09 -68.83
CA GLY A 712 -5.77 26.20 -69.06
C GLY A 712 -7.09 25.82 -69.75
N THR A 713 -7.28 24.55 -70.10
CA THR A 713 -8.43 24.07 -70.89
C THR A 713 -9.71 23.96 -70.06
N GLN A 714 -10.83 24.46 -70.60
CA GLN A 714 -12.08 24.70 -69.86
C GLN A 714 -13.27 23.96 -70.46
N TYR A 715 -14.11 23.38 -69.59
CA TYR A 715 -15.33 22.65 -69.95
C TYR A 715 -15.12 21.51 -70.97
N ALA A 716 -13.88 21.01 -71.07
CA ALA A 716 -13.52 19.99 -72.04
C ALA A 716 -13.89 18.58 -71.56
N ASN A 717 -14.25 17.70 -72.49
CA ASN A 717 -14.69 16.34 -72.18
C ASN A 717 -13.97 15.29 -73.04
N ILE A 718 -13.35 14.30 -72.41
CA ILE A 718 -12.93 13.05 -73.07
C ILE A 718 -13.75 11.90 -72.49
N ALA A 719 -14.71 11.38 -73.28
CA ALA A 719 -15.61 10.33 -72.81
C ALA A 719 -14.92 8.95 -72.65
N GLY A 720 -13.67 8.81 -73.10
CA GLY A 720 -12.82 7.64 -72.85
C GLY A 720 -11.86 7.36 -74.00
N GLY A 721 -11.62 6.07 -74.28
CA GLY A 721 -10.69 5.63 -75.33
C GLY A 721 -9.24 5.51 -74.86
N VAL A 722 -8.29 5.58 -75.79
CA VAL A 722 -6.85 5.39 -75.51
C VAL A 722 -6.01 6.49 -76.14
N GLY A 723 -5.25 7.23 -75.32
CA GLY A 723 -4.29 8.21 -75.81
C GLY A 723 -4.90 9.41 -76.54
N ASN A 724 -6.14 9.79 -76.22
CA ASN A 724 -6.78 10.96 -76.80
C ASN A 724 -6.38 12.23 -76.02
N THR A 725 -6.15 13.34 -76.72
CA THR A 725 -5.64 14.59 -76.12
C THR A 725 -6.49 15.79 -76.51
N ILE A 726 -6.80 16.66 -75.54
CA ILE A 726 -7.29 18.02 -75.79
C ILE A 726 -6.23 18.98 -75.25
N GLU A 727 -5.56 19.69 -76.15
CA GLU A 727 -4.37 20.50 -75.85
C GLU A 727 -4.74 21.85 -75.20
N GLU A 728 -3.72 22.65 -74.88
CA GLU A 728 -3.82 23.82 -74.00
C GLU A 728 -4.72 24.96 -74.50
N ASN A 729 -5.21 25.77 -73.55
CA ASN A 729 -6.15 26.89 -73.76
C ASN A 729 -7.47 26.56 -74.46
N THR A 730 -7.78 25.29 -74.69
CA THR A 730 -8.98 24.85 -75.41
C THR A 730 -10.25 25.12 -74.57
N SER A 731 -11.38 25.45 -75.21
CA SER A 731 -12.64 25.71 -74.49
C SER A 731 -13.85 25.01 -75.10
N VAL A 732 -14.68 24.38 -74.25
CA VAL A 732 -15.95 23.69 -74.61
C VAL A 732 -15.82 22.63 -75.72
N SER A 733 -14.63 22.07 -75.91
CA SER A 733 -14.35 21.06 -76.95
C SER A 733 -14.38 19.64 -76.37
N SER A 734 -14.66 18.63 -77.20
CA SER A 734 -14.82 17.26 -76.70
C SER A 734 -14.36 16.16 -77.65
N ILE A 735 -13.90 15.05 -77.06
CA ILE A 735 -13.57 13.81 -77.75
C ILE A 735 -14.46 12.67 -77.20
N GLY A 736 -15.32 12.13 -78.06
CA GLY A 736 -16.25 11.03 -77.72
C GLY A 736 -15.56 9.68 -77.47
N GLY A 737 -14.28 9.55 -77.82
CA GLY A 737 -13.43 8.41 -77.51
C GLY A 737 -12.50 8.05 -78.65
N GLY A 738 -12.34 6.75 -78.92
CA GLY A 738 -11.44 6.25 -79.97
C GLY A 738 -9.98 6.17 -79.51
N THR A 739 -9.04 6.33 -80.43
CA THR A 739 -7.61 6.19 -80.15
C THR A 739 -6.76 7.26 -80.84
N SER A 740 -5.89 7.92 -80.08
CA SER A 740 -4.97 8.96 -80.56
C SER A 740 -5.64 10.15 -81.28
N ASN A 741 -6.90 10.45 -80.96
CA ASN A 741 -7.57 11.64 -81.48
C ASN A 741 -7.10 12.88 -80.71
N ARG A 742 -6.90 14.01 -81.41
CA ARG A 742 -6.30 15.24 -80.86
C ARG A 742 -7.13 16.47 -81.21
N ILE A 743 -7.44 17.29 -80.22
CA ILE A 743 -7.87 18.68 -80.45
C ILE A 743 -6.71 19.55 -80.02
N GLU A 744 -6.17 20.35 -80.95
CA GLU A 744 -4.95 21.13 -80.74
C GLU A 744 -5.21 22.43 -79.96
N ALA A 745 -4.13 23.14 -79.62
CA ALA A 745 -4.20 24.31 -78.74
C ALA A 745 -5.05 25.45 -79.30
N ASP A 746 -5.62 26.25 -78.40
CA ASP A 746 -6.45 27.45 -78.66
C ASP A 746 -7.77 27.18 -79.44
N VAL A 747 -8.17 25.91 -79.61
CA VAL A 747 -9.44 25.53 -80.26
C VAL A 747 -10.64 25.81 -79.34
N THR A 748 -11.80 26.14 -79.93
CA THR A 748 -13.05 26.39 -79.19
C THR A 748 -14.23 25.61 -79.79
N ALA A 749 -15.11 25.10 -78.92
CA ALA A 749 -16.41 24.49 -79.23
C ALA A 749 -16.38 23.42 -80.34
N SER A 750 -15.34 22.60 -80.38
CA SER A 750 -15.09 21.62 -81.46
C SER A 750 -15.16 20.17 -80.97
N VAL A 751 -15.54 19.24 -81.86
CA VAL A 751 -15.93 17.88 -81.47
C VAL A 751 -15.28 16.81 -82.34
N ILE A 752 -14.61 15.83 -81.72
CA ILE A 752 -14.22 14.58 -82.38
C ILE A 752 -15.01 13.43 -81.76
N THR A 753 -16.06 12.95 -82.43
CA THR A 753 -16.94 11.91 -81.87
C THR A 753 -16.21 10.57 -81.63
N GLY A 754 -15.10 10.33 -82.34
CA GLY A 754 -14.18 9.24 -82.07
C GLY A 754 -13.29 8.90 -83.26
N GLY A 755 -12.99 7.62 -83.44
CA GLY A 755 -12.16 7.12 -84.55
C GLY A 755 -10.68 6.93 -84.18
N TYR A 756 -9.79 6.97 -85.16
CA TYR A 756 -8.35 6.77 -84.97
C TYR A 756 -7.50 7.89 -85.59
N TYR A 757 -6.70 8.57 -84.78
CA TYR A 757 -5.77 9.61 -85.24
C TYR A 757 -6.46 10.76 -86.01
N ASN A 758 -7.66 11.17 -85.59
CA ASN A 758 -8.34 12.34 -86.12
C ASN A 758 -7.89 13.60 -85.37
N VAL A 759 -7.70 14.72 -86.08
CA VAL A 759 -7.15 15.96 -85.52
C VAL A 759 -7.97 17.19 -85.92
N ILE A 760 -8.40 17.99 -84.94
CA ILE A 760 -8.86 19.37 -85.18
C ILE A 760 -7.74 20.30 -84.76
N LYS A 761 -7.20 21.08 -85.71
CA LYS A 761 -5.97 21.85 -85.54
C LYS A 761 -6.20 23.22 -84.90
N THR A 762 -5.12 23.86 -84.45
CA THR A 762 -5.15 25.21 -83.85
C THR A 762 -5.92 26.20 -84.72
N ASP A 763 -6.63 27.13 -84.07
CA ASP A 763 -7.57 28.09 -84.67
C ASP A 763 -8.81 27.51 -85.40
N ALA A 764 -8.94 26.19 -85.58
CA ALA A 764 -10.09 25.57 -86.26
C ALA A 764 -11.32 25.40 -85.34
N ARG A 765 -12.05 26.49 -85.08
CA ARG A 765 -13.14 26.53 -84.07
C ARG A 765 -14.50 26.13 -84.66
N TYR A 766 -15.41 25.72 -83.78
CA TYR A 766 -16.77 25.24 -84.15
C TYR A 766 -16.75 24.08 -85.16
N SER A 767 -15.67 23.33 -85.21
CA SER A 767 -15.39 22.29 -86.21
C SER A 767 -15.66 20.89 -85.65
N THR A 768 -16.00 19.94 -86.53
CA THR A 768 -16.44 18.59 -86.13
C THR A 768 -15.77 17.50 -86.97
N ILE A 769 -15.31 16.43 -86.32
CA ILE A 769 -14.97 15.16 -86.99
C ILE A 769 -15.85 14.07 -86.39
N ALA A 770 -16.86 13.62 -87.15
CA ALA A 770 -17.82 12.62 -86.70
C ALA A 770 -17.19 11.22 -86.54
N GLY A 771 -15.98 11.01 -87.05
CA GLY A 771 -15.18 9.81 -86.84
C GLY A 771 -14.24 9.50 -88.01
N GLY A 772 -14.09 8.23 -88.33
CA GLY A 772 -13.16 7.77 -89.36
C GLY A 772 -11.73 7.67 -88.84
N ALA A 773 -10.74 7.84 -89.71
CA ALA A 773 -9.33 7.77 -89.32
C ALA A 773 -8.41 8.70 -90.10
N VAL A 774 -7.40 9.29 -89.45
CA VAL A 774 -6.39 10.16 -90.08
C VAL A 774 -7.04 11.32 -90.84
N ASN A 775 -8.12 11.88 -90.28
CA ASN A 775 -8.83 13.05 -90.81
C ASN A 775 -8.40 14.32 -90.07
N TYR A 776 -8.39 15.45 -90.77
CA TYR A 776 -7.92 16.74 -90.28
C TYR A 776 -8.93 17.85 -90.58
N VAL A 777 -9.16 18.75 -89.62
CA VAL A 777 -9.80 20.05 -89.86
C VAL A 777 -8.83 21.15 -89.45
N ASP A 778 -8.67 22.13 -90.33
CA ASP A 778 -7.61 23.15 -90.37
C ASP A 778 -8.24 24.49 -90.80
N SER A 779 -9.49 24.71 -90.38
CA SER A 779 -10.38 25.80 -90.76
C SER A 779 -11.58 25.94 -89.79
N ASP A 780 -12.19 27.11 -89.74
CA ASP A 780 -13.35 27.41 -88.90
C ASP A 780 -14.64 26.75 -89.45
N ASN A 781 -15.58 26.42 -88.56
CA ASN A 781 -16.95 25.97 -88.86
C ASN A 781 -17.04 24.78 -89.84
N SER A 782 -16.07 23.85 -89.83
CA SER A 782 -15.91 22.82 -90.86
C SER A 782 -16.10 21.40 -90.31
N THR A 783 -16.73 20.52 -91.10
CA THR A 783 -17.18 19.19 -90.66
C THR A 783 -16.68 18.06 -91.55
N VAL A 784 -16.00 17.06 -90.97
CA VAL A 784 -15.71 15.77 -91.60
C VAL A 784 -16.69 14.72 -91.08
N LEU A 785 -17.51 14.17 -91.98
CA LEU A 785 -18.51 13.13 -91.68
C LEU A 785 -17.90 11.75 -91.40
N GLY A 786 -16.60 11.58 -91.70
CA GLY A 786 -15.85 10.34 -91.50
C GLY A 786 -14.99 9.99 -92.70
N GLY A 787 -14.79 8.70 -92.94
CA GLY A 787 -13.89 8.21 -93.99
C GLY A 787 -12.42 8.20 -93.51
N ARG A 788 -11.46 8.26 -94.44
CA ARG A 788 -10.03 8.29 -94.11
C ARG A 788 -9.23 9.25 -94.96
N GLY A 789 -8.38 10.06 -94.32
CA GLY A 789 -7.39 10.90 -95.00
C GLY A 789 -7.94 12.19 -95.62
N LEU A 790 -9.06 12.72 -95.12
CA LEU A 790 -9.56 14.04 -95.55
C LEU A 790 -8.94 15.16 -94.71
N THR A 791 -8.53 16.25 -95.35
CA THR A 791 -8.12 17.51 -94.72
C THR A 791 -9.00 18.64 -95.25
N LEU A 792 -9.74 19.32 -94.38
CA LEU A 792 -10.46 20.56 -94.72
C LEU A 792 -9.63 21.76 -94.25
N GLN A 793 -9.41 22.71 -95.16
CA GLN A 793 -8.59 23.94 -94.97
C GLN A 793 -9.33 25.22 -95.39
N GLY A 794 -10.51 25.11 -95.99
CA GLY A 794 -11.40 26.25 -96.25
C GLY A 794 -12.54 26.27 -95.24
N ASP A 795 -12.84 27.44 -94.67
CA ASP A 795 -13.89 27.61 -93.67
C ASP A 795 -15.29 27.21 -94.19
N PHE A 796 -16.20 26.87 -93.28
CA PHE A 796 -17.60 26.49 -93.61
C PHE A 796 -17.71 25.31 -94.58
N SER A 797 -16.77 24.35 -94.54
CA SER A 797 -16.72 23.21 -95.46
C SER A 797 -17.23 21.91 -94.84
N LEU A 798 -17.79 21.02 -95.66
CA LEU A 798 -18.32 19.72 -95.27
C LEU A 798 -17.69 18.62 -96.14
N GLY A 799 -17.31 17.46 -95.57
CA GLY A 799 -16.86 16.38 -96.45
C GLY A 799 -16.70 14.98 -95.88
N PHE A 800 -16.46 14.05 -96.80
CA PHE A 800 -16.28 12.63 -96.58
C PHE A 800 -15.29 12.04 -97.61
N GLN A 801 -14.32 11.23 -97.18
CA GLN A 801 -13.35 10.57 -98.05
C GLN A 801 -13.44 9.04 -97.93
N ALA A 802 -14.14 8.43 -98.88
CA ALA A 802 -14.33 6.98 -98.96
C ALA A 802 -13.12 6.26 -99.57
N ASN A 803 -13.15 4.92 -99.55
CA ASN A 803 -12.29 4.04 -100.37
C ASN A 803 -10.77 4.30 -100.26
N ASN A 804 -10.33 4.84 -99.12
CA ASN A 804 -8.94 5.13 -98.75
C ASN A 804 -8.48 4.27 -97.55
N ALA A 805 -8.82 2.98 -97.51
CA ALA A 805 -8.56 2.11 -96.36
C ALA A 805 -7.07 2.05 -95.93
N THR A 806 -6.14 2.23 -96.88
CA THR A 806 -4.69 2.24 -96.68
C THR A 806 -4.12 3.60 -96.24
N GLY A 807 -4.84 4.72 -96.43
CA GLY A 807 -4.28 6.07 -96.27
C GLY A 807 -3.37 6.52 -97.43
N SER A 808 -3.48 5.89 -98.60
CA SER A 808 -2.68 6.24 -99.80
C SER A 808 -3.41 7.13 -100.82
N LYS A 809 -4.63 7.56 -100.51
CA LYS A 809 -5.49 8.46 -101.31
C LYS A 809 -6.00 9.62 -100.46
N ASN A 810 -5.12 10.26 -99.69
CA ASN A 810 -5.52 11.40 -98.86
C ASN A 810 -5.90 12.60 -99.76
N MET A 811 -6.82 13.45 -99.29
CA MET A 811 -7.37 14.58 -100.03
C MET A 811 -7.34 15.83 -99.15
N THR A 812 -6.93 16.97 -99.71
CA THR A 812 -6.93 18.27 -99.03
C THR A 812 -7.79 19.25 -99.81
N VAL A 813 -8.71 19.94 -99.14
CA VAL A 813 -9.63 20.92 -99.74
C VAL A 813 -9.46 22.27 -99.05
N ALA A 814 -8.77 23.19 -99.74
CA ALA A 814 -8.48 24.54 -99.26
C ALA A 814 -9.45 25.62 -99.78
N ALA A 815 -10.54 25.22 -100.45
CA ALA A 815 -11.60 26.13 -100.87
C ALA A 815 -12.66 26.21 -99.77
N SER A 816 -12.97 27.42 -99.29
CA SER A 816 -14.04 27.65 -98.32
C SER A 816 -15.43 27.38 -98.91
N SER A 817 -16.42 27.21 -98.04
CA SER A 817 -17.83 26.95 -98.38
C SER A 817 -18.02 25.74 -99.31
N THR A 818 -17.16 24.72 -99.20
CA THR A 818 -17.13 23.58 -100.13
C THR A 818 -17.73 22.32 -99.50
N VAL A 819 -18.57 21.63 -100.26
CA VAL A 819 -19.05 20.28 -99.91
C VAL A 819 -18.33 19.25 -100.78
N VAL A 820 -17.66 18.26 -100.17
CA VAL A 820 -16.83 17.27 -100.89
C VAL A 820 -17.17 15.82 -100.52
N PHE A 821 -17.55 15.03 -101.53
CA PHE A 821 -17.80 13.59 -101.43
C PHE A 821 -16.76 12.84 -102.28
N GLY A 822 -15.66 12.43 -101.67
CA GLY A 822 -14.51 11.87 -102.37
C GLY A 822 -14.50 10.34 -102.42
N ASN A 823 -14.29 9.79 -103.62
CA ASN A 823 -14.35 8.36 -103.95
C ASN A 823 -15.68 7.67 -103.60
N SER A 824 -16.80 8.40 -103.58
CA SER A 824 -18.12 7.95 -103.15
C SER A 824 -19.22 8.47 -104.06
N ASP A 825 -20.21 7.63 -104.36
CA ASP A 825 -21.40 8.03 -105.11
C ASP A 825 -22.36 8.83 -104.21
N LEU A 826 -22.98 9.89 -104.76
CA LEU A 826 -24.02 10.67 -104.08
C LEU A 826 -25.39 10.32 -104.67
N TRP A 827 -26.22 9.62 -103.90
CA TRP A 827 -27.56 9.23 -104.31
C TRP A 827 -28.58 10.24 -103.78
N LEU A 828 -29.37 10.82 -104.70
CA LEU A 828 -30.57 11.60 -104.37
C LEU A 828 -31.77 10.73 -104.79
N ALA A 829 -32.52 10.22 -103.80
CA ALA A 829 -33.53 9.18 -104.01
C ALA A 829 -34.90 9.57 -103.44
N ASN A 830 -35.96 8.98 -103.99
CA ASN A 830 -37.33 9.08 -103.53
C ASN A 830 -37.90 7.67 -103.26
N ASN A 831 -38.84 7.55 -102.32
CA ASN A 831 -39.59 6.32 -102.06
C ASN A 831 -41.05 6.55 -101.61
N ASP A 832 -41.64 7.72 -101.92
CA ASP A 832 -43.04 8.08 -101.60
C ASP A 832 -43.95 8.17 -102.84
N ASN A 833 -43.42 7.84 -104.02
CA ASN A 833 -44.06 7.93 -105.34
C ASN A 833 -44.36 9.38 -105.78
N ALA A 834 -43.52 10.35 -105.40
CA ALA A 834 -43.56 11.70 -105.95
C ALA A 834 -42.23 12.12 -106.62
N PRO A 835 -42.25 12.85 -107.75
CA PRO A 835 -41.06 13.44 -108.36
C PRO A 835 -40.25 14.27 -107.36
N SER A 836 -38.93 14.07 -107.36
CA SER A 836 -38.00 14.74 -106.44
C SER A 836 -36.94 15.51 -107.21
N GLN A 837 -36.52 16.65 -106.66
CA GLN A 837 -35.72 17.64 -107.40
C GLN A 837 -34.57 18.26 -106.61
N LEU A 838 -33.43 18.43 -107.29
CA LEU A 838 -32.27 19.20 -106.82
C LEU A 838 -32.44 20.66 -107.27
N ARG A 839 -32.57 21.59 -106.31
CA ARG A 839 -32.83 23.01 -106.55
C ARG A 839 -31.60 23.89 -106.37
N PHE A 840 -31.37 24.78 -107.33
CA PHE A 840 -30.37 25.85 -107.31
C PHE A 840 -31.10 27.19 -107.24
N TYR A 841 -31.16 27.77 -106.04
CA TYR A 841 -31.80 29.06 -105.81
C TYR A 841 -30.94 30.23 -106.31
N GLU A 842 -31.60 31.33 -106.69
CA GLU A 842 -30.92 32.58 -107.04
C GLU A 842 -30.23 33.24 -105.83
N ALA A 843 -29.36 34.22 -106.10
CA ALA A 843 -28.62 34.92 -105.05
C ALA A 843 -29.58 35.74 -104.17
N TYR A 844 -29.76 35.31 -102.91
CA TYR A 844 -30.68 35.93 -101.96
C TYR A 844 -29.95 36.39 -100.69
N ASN A 845 -30.23 37.62 -100.24
CA ASN A 845 -29.52 38.26 -99.12
C ASN A 845 -30.46 39.10 -98.24
N THR A 846 -31.52 38.48 -97.71
CA THR A 846 -32.29 39.06 -96.60
C THR A 846 -32.39 38.06 -95.45
N SER A 847 -32.33 38.56 -94.21
CA SER A 847 -32.38 37.72 -93.00
C SER A 847 -33.82 37.33 -92.68
N GLY A 848 -34.11 36.03 -92.68
CA GLY A 848 -35.44 35.50 -92.38
C GLY A 848 -35.59 34.03 -92.74
N ALA A 849 -36.82 33.57 -92.90
CA ALA A 849 -37.10 32.22 -93.40
C ALA A 849 -36.72 32.12 -94.89
N PHE A 850 -35.90 31.12 -95.23
CA PHE A 850 -35.49 30.81 -96.59
C PHE A 850 -36.04 29.44 -97.02
N PRO A 851 -36.54 29.27 -98.26
CA PRO A 851 -36.84 30.33 -99.25
C PRO A 851 -38.21 30.96 -99.01
N ASN A 852 -38.34 32.26 -99.25
CA ASN A 852 -39.62 33.01 -99.17
C ASN A 852 -40.12 33.47 -100.55
N THR A 853 -39.28 34.20 -101.30
CA THR A 853 -39.58 34.73 -102.64
C THR A 853 -38.46 34.43 -103.65
N ALA A 854 -37.38 33.77 -103.22
CA ALA A 854 -36.25 33.43 -104.08
C ALA A 854 -36.65 32.37 -105.11
N HIS A 855 -36.44 32.67 -106.39
CA HIS A 855 -36.63 31.74 -107.49
C HIS A 855 -35.49 30.70 -107.54
N PHE A 856 -35.71 29.60 -108.26
CA PHE A 856 -34.72 28.54 -108.45
C PHE A 856 -34.80 27.94 -109.86
N SER A 857 -33.68 27.37 -110.31
CA SER A 857 -33.64 26.35 -111.37
C SER A 857 -33.49 24.96 -110.73
N SER A 858 -33.99 23.89 -111.34
CA SER A 858 -33.86 22.55 -110.78
C SER A 858 -33.75 21.44 -111.81
N PHE A 859 -33.21 20.31 -111.36
CA PHE A 859 -33.32 19.02 -112.04
C PHE A 859 -34.34 18.18 -111.26
N GLU A 860 -35.42 17.75 -111.91
CA GLU A 860 -36.47 16.92 -111.32
C GLU A 860 -36.51 15.55 -111.99
N ALA A 861 -36.42 14.49 -111.19
CA ALA A 861 -36.55 13.12 -111.67
C ALA A 861 -38.04 12.78 -111.82
N GLN A 862 -38.49 12.60 -113.07
CA GLN A 862 -39.81 12.02 -113.39
C GLN A 862 -39.75 10.48 -113.30
N ASP A 863 -40.90 9.81 -113.32
CA ASP A 863 -41.00 8.35 -113.38
C ASP A 863 -40.19 7.76 -114.54
N GLN A 864 -39.45 6.66 -114.30
CA GLN A 864 -38.63 5.97 -115.30
C GLN A 864 -38.93 4.46 -115.32
N ASP A 865 -39.08 3.89 -116.51
CA ASP A 865 -39.23 2.44 -116.70
C ASP A 865 -37.89 1.67 -116.56
N ALA A 866 -36.75 2.36 -116.54
CA ALA A 866 -35.41 1.78 -116.36
C ALA A 866 -34.35 2.84 -115.94
N ASP A 867 -33.23 2.39 -115.35
CA ASP A 867 -32.13 3.25 -114.89
C ASP A 867 -31.46 4.03 -116.02
N ILE A 868 -31.62 5.37 -116.08
CA ILE A 868 -30.94 6.24 -117.06
C ILE A 868 -29.63 6.80 -116.49
N GLU A 869 -28.53 6.60 -117.20
CA GLU A 869 -27.18 7.03 -116.79
C GLU A 869 -26.58 8.02 -117.79
N TYR A 870 -26.28 9.24 -117.34
CA TYR A 870 -25.67 10.30 -118.16
C TYR A 870 -24.15 10.35 -117.95
N ILE A 871 -23.38 10.10 -119.01
CA ILE A 871 -21.92 10.15 -119.02
C ILE A 871 -21.47 11.52 -119.55
N LEU A 872 -20.74 12.27 -118.72
CA LEU A 872 -20.21 13.60 -119.07
C LEU A 872 -19.03 13.53 -120.05
N PRO A 873 -18.74 14.61 -120.82
CA PRO A 873 -17.60 14.66 -121.71
C PRO A 873 -16.26 14.64 -120.92
N ALA A 874 -15.28 13.89 -121.41
CA ALA A 874 -13.97 13.75 -120.75
C ALA A 874 -13.02 14.97 -120.89
N ALA A 875 -13.49 16.07 -121.49
CA ALA A 875 -12.74 17.30 -121.71
C ALA A 875 -13.69 18.51 -121.70
N ALA A 876 -13.15 19.73 -121.56
CA ALA A 876 -13.91 20.98 -121.70
C ALA A 876 -14.19 21.31 -123.18
N GLY A 877 -15.32 21.96 -123.45
CA GLY A 877 -15.69 22.48 -124.77
C GLY A 877 -15.02 23.81 -125.10
N ALA A 878 -15.21 24.27 -126.33
CA ALA A 878 -14.86 25.62 -126.74
C ALA A 878 -15.88 26.66 -126.21
N VAL A 879 -15.51 27.93 -126.24
CA VAL A 879 -16.38 29.03 -125.80
C VAL A 879 -17.60 29.12 -126.72
N GLY A 880 -18.76 28.75 -126.19
CA GLY A 880 -20.05 28.71 -126.90
C GLY A 880 -20.61 27.31 -127.14
N ASP A 881 -19.82 26.24 -126.92
CA ASP A 881 -20.29 24.86 -127.10
C ASP A 881 -21.38 24.49 -126.08
N LEU A 882 -22.32 23.65 -126.50
CA LEU A 882 -23.39 23.10 -125.69
C LEU A 882 -23.17 21.61 -125.41
N LEU A 883 -23.62 21.14 -124.25
CA LEU A 883 -23.73 19.71 -123.95
C LEU A 883 -24.82 19.07 -124.81
N SER A 884 -24.47 18.05 -125.58
CA SER A 884 -25.36 17.37 -126.53
C SER A 884 -25.23 15.85 -126.43
N ILE A 885 -26.33 15.13 -126.65
CA ILE A 885 -26.31 13.66 -126.70
C ILE A 885 -25.61 13.23 -128.00
N THR A 886 -24.49 12.51 -127.88
CA THR A 886 -23.74 11.98 -129.03
C THR A 886 -23.92 10.47 -129.21
N ALA A 887 -24.30 9.74 -128.18
CA ALA A 887 -24.70 8.34 -128.28
C ALA A 887 -25.71 7.96 -127.19
N ILE A 888 -26.64 7.06 -127.53
CA ILE A 888 -27.50 6.35 -126.57
C ILE A 888 -27.26 4.85 -126.81
N SER A 889 -26.99 4.11 -125.74
CA SER A 889 -26.72 2.67 -125.78
C SER A 889 -27.50 1.96 -124.67
N GLY A 890 -28.70 1.46 -125.02
CA GLY A 890 -29.68 1.10 -124.01
C GLY A 890 -30.12 2.36 -123.25
N THR A 891 -29.96 2.36 -121.93
CA THR A 891 -30.28 3.51 -121.06
C THR A 891 -29.07 4.39 -120.72
N ARG A 892 -27.87 4.04 -121.18
CA ARG A 892 -26.67 4.89 -121.06
C ARG A 892 -26.67 5.97 -122.14
N VAL A 893 -26.59 7.23 -121.72
CA VAL A 893 -26.56 8.43 -122.55
C VAL A 893 -25.17 9.07 -122.48
N THR A 894 -24.45 9.15 -123.59
CA THR A 894 -23.14 9.81 -123.66
C THR A 894 -23.29 11.24 -124.15
N LEU A 895 -22.76 12.19 -123.39
CA LEU A 895 -22.77 13.61 -123.70
C LEU A 895 -21.41 14.06 -124.26
N ALA A 896 -21.45 14.99 -125.23
CA ALA A 896 -20.29 15.68 -125.76
C ALA A 896 -20.58 17.16 -125.98
N TRP A 897 -19.52 17.98 -125.95
CA TRP A 897 -19.57 19.37 -126.39
C TRP A 897 -19.76 19.45 -127.90
N ALA A 898 -20.76 20.22 -128.34
CA ALA A 898 -21.00 20.51 -129.73
C ALA A 898 -21.09 22.04 -129.93
N ALA A 899 -20.41 22.55 -130.96
CA ALA A 899 -20.49 23.95 -131.33
C ALA A 899 -21.95 24.33 -131.68
N PRO A 900 -22.38 25.59 -131.41
CA PRO A 900 -23.73 26.06 -131.68
C PRO A 900 -23.91 26.36 -133.18
N CYS A 901 -23.85 25.30 -134.00
CA CYS A 901 -24.09 25.39 -135.43
C CYS A 901 -25.57 25.70 -135.71
N CYS A 902 -25.81 26.54 -136.73
CA CYS A 902 -27.10 27.14 -137.05
C CYS A 902 -28.12 26.16 -137.68
N GLY A 903 -28.28 24.96 -137.12
CA GLY A 903 -29.04 23.85 -137.71
C GLY A 903 -30.00 23.11 -136.77
N ASN A 904 -29.92 23.30 -135.45
CA ASN A 904 -30.90 22.78 -134.49
C ASN A 904 -30.93 23.65 -133.22
N SER A 905 -31.74 24.70 -133.24
CA SER A 905 -32.11 25.43 -132.02
C SER A 905 -33.06 24.55 -131.21
N ILE A 906 -32.56 23.90 -130.15
CA ILE A 906 -33.40 23.13 -129.22
C ILE A 906 -34.17 24.14 -128.35
N HIS A 907 -35.32 24.56 -128.87
CA HIS A 907 -36.42 25.06 -128.07
C HIS A 907 -36.94 23.89 -127.22
N PRO A 908 -37.28 24.06 -125.93
CA PRO A 908 -38.09 23.06 -125.24
C PRO A 908 -39.44 22.94 -125.95
N ALA A 909 -39.89 21.71 -126.20
CA ALA A 909 -41.25 21.43 -126.66
C ALA A 909 -42.25 21.64 -125.49
N ASN A 910 -43.52 21.98 -125.70
CA ASN A 910 -44.30 22.22 -126.92
C ASN A 910 -44.46 23.75 -127.17
N ASP A 911 -44.99 24.31 -128.27
CA ASP A 911 -46.09 23.88 -129.16
C ASP A 911 -45.77 23.93 -130.66
N GLY A 912 -46.66 23.35 -131.48
CA GLY A 912 -46.55 23.32 -132.94
C GLY A 912 -47.26 24.48 -133.65
N GLU A 913 -46.76 24.85 -134.84
CA GLU A 913 -47.28 25.84 -135.81
C GLU A 913 -47.42 27.29 -135.27
N ASP A 914 -46.53 28.24 -135.59
CA ASP A 914 -46.33 28.78 -136.95
C ASP A 914 -44.97 29.53 -137.08
N SER A 915 -44.31 29.41 -138.23
CA SER A 915 -42.99 29.98 -138.49
C SER A 915 -43.05 31.36 -139.15
N ARG A 916 -43.13 32.44 -138.35
CA ARG A 916 -42.95 33.82 -138.82
C ARG A 916 -41.94 34.59 -137.98
N GLY A 917 -40.68 34.59 -138.44
CA GLY A 917 -39.59 35.31 -137.79
C GLY A 917 -39.56 36.81 -138.11
N LEU A 918 -38.83 37.56 -137.27
CA LEU A 918 -38.36 38.92 -137.57
C LEU A 918 -36.84 38.97 -137.44
N THR A 919 -36.24 39.90 -138.20
CA THR A 919 -34.79 40.02 -138.35
C THR A 919 -34.23 41.12 -137.46
N ASN A 920 -33.03 40.86 -136.95
CA ASN A 920 -31.89 41.75 -136.81
C ASN A 920 -32.08 43.19 -136.26
N ASN A 921 -31.20 43.49 -135.30
CA ASN A 921 -30.63 44.81 -134.94
C ASN A 921 -31.27 45.63 -133.80
N ASP A 922 -30.34 46.21 -133.02
CA ASP A 922 -30.46 47.32 -132.06
C ASP A 922 -31.28 47.14 -130.76
N THR A 923 -30.52 46.92 -129.68
CA THR A 923 -30.85 47.08 -128.25
C THR A 923 -31.13 48.56 -127.87
N PRO A 924 -31.61 48.93 -126.64
CA PRO A 924 -31.92 48.11 -125.45
C PRO A 924 -33.23 48.48 -124.69
N HIS A 925 -34.07 47.50 -124.31
CA HIS A 925 -35.07 47.66 -123.24
C HIS A 925 -35.10 46.41 -122.35
N HIS A 926 -35.06 46.47 -121.02
CA HIS A 926 -35.95 47.12 -120.02
C HIS A 926 -37.35 46.49 -119.88
N VAL A 927 -37.45 45.59 -118.87
CA VAL A 927 -38.56 45.34 -117.91
C VAL A 927 -40.00 45.81 -118.27
N VAL A 928 -40.98 44.90 -118.21
CA VAL A 928 -42.23 44.96 -117.39
C VAL A 928 -43.30 43.93 -117.85
N ASN A 929 -43.97 43.31 -116.86
CA ASN A 929 -45.21 42.51 -116.83
C ASN A 929 -46.10 42.35 -118.08
N PHE A 930 -46.68 41.14 -118.20
CA PHE A 930 -48.14 40.97 -118.41
C PHE A 930 -48.75 39.91 -117.47
N LEU A 931 -50.07 39.66 -117.59
CA LEU A 931 -50.99 39.49 -116.45
C LEU A 931 -52.24 38.62 -116.73
N HIS A 932 -52.87 38.10 -115.66
CA HIS A 932 -54.23 37.49 -115.57
C HIS A 932 -54.42 36.14 -116.32
N SER A 933 -55.47 35.31 -116.13
CA SER A 933 -56.79 35.32 -115.40
C SER A 933 -57.22 33.84 -115.18
N SER A 934 -57.79 33.31 -114.08
CA SER A 934 -58.94 33.63 -113.19
C SER A 934 -60.29 32.92 -113.51
N GLU A 935 -60.75 32.06 -112.59
CA GLU A 935 -62.15 31.59 -112.31
C GLU A 935 -62.93 30.67 -113.28
N GLY A 936 -63.82 29.81 -112.72
CA GLY A 936 -64.84 29.00 -113.42
C GLY A 936 -65.30 27.73 -112.64
N ASN A 937 -66.59 27.39 -112.59
CA ASN A 937 -67.13 26.31 -111.72
C ASN A 937 -68.35 25.55 -112.32
N LEU A 938 -68.64 24.34 -111.79
CA LEU A 938 -69.89 23.54 -111.83
C LEU A 938 -70.41 22.91 -113.15
N LEU A 939 -70.58 21.56 -113.16
CA LEU A 939 -71.90 20.88 -113.08
C LEU A 939 -71.83 19.32 -112.97
N MET A 940 -72.96 18.68 -112.61
CA MET A 940 -73.17 17.23 -112.34
C MET A 940 -73.52 16.43 -113.62
N GLU A 941 -73.35 15.09 -113.72
CA GLU A 941 -74.31 14.06 -113.25
C GLU A 941 -73.82 12.58 -113.44
N ALA A 942 -74.65 11.62 -112.97
CA ALA A 942 -74.75 10.20 -113.36
C ALA A 942 -73.76 9.14 -112.80
N SER A 943 -74.18 8.49 -111.71
CA SER A 943 -73.97 7.06 -111.40
C SER A 943 -75.26 6.27 -111.80
N PRO A 944 -75.35 4.91 -111.89
CA PRO A 944 -74.71 3.89 -111.03
C PRO A 944 -74.27 2.56 -111.70
N GLY A 945 -73.70 1.64 -110.89
CA GLY A 945 -73.47 0.23 -111.24
C GLY A 945 -72.77 -0.53 -110.10
N GLU A 946 -73.41 -1.55 -109.52
CA GLU A 946 -72.95 -2.21 -108.29
C GLU A 946 -72.06 -3.46 -108.52
N SER A 947 -71.16 -3.72 -107.58
CA SER A 947 -70.73 -5.10 -107.23
C SER A 947 -70.61 -5.21 -105.70
N SER A 948 -71.10 -6.31 -105.14
CA SER A 948 -71.46 -6.43 -103.72
C SER A 948 -70.33 -6.89 -102.78
N GLU A 949 -69.12 -7.10 -103.28
CA GLU A 949 -68.01 -7.72 -102.52
C GLU A 949 -67.37 -6.79 -101.47
N ILE A 950 -67.39 -5.46 -101.68
CA ILE A 950 -66.73 -4.48 -100.80
C ILE A 950 -67.38 -4.39 -99.41
N LYS A 951 -68.69 -4.66 -99.30
CA LYS A 951 -69.40 -4.53 -98.01
C LYS A 951 -68.99 -5.61 -97.01
N VAL A 952 -68.81 -6.85 -97.46
CA VAL A 952 -68.38 -7.98 -96.64
C VAL A 952 -66.92 -7.85 -96.17
N LEU A 953 -66.10 -7.07 -96.89
CA LEU A 953 -64.74 -6.75 -96.48
C LEU A 953 -64.69 -5.69 -95.37
N ARG A 954 -65.54 -4.64 -95.42
CA ARG A 954 -65.61 -3.63 -94.34
C ARG A 954 -66.01 -4.24 -92.99
N GLU A 955 -67.06 -5.06 -92.97
CA GLU A 955 -67.55 -5.70 -91.75
C GLU A 955 -66.51 -6.65 -91.10
N LYS A 956 -65.51 -7.13 -91.88
CA LYS A 956 -64.36 -7.89 -91.35
C LYS A 956 -63.20 -7.02 -90.87
N ILE A 957 -63.00 -5.83 -91.43
CA ILE A 957 -61.95 -4.89 -91.02
C ILE A 957 -62.31 -4.27 -89.66
N GLU A 958 -63.55 -3.81 -89.49
CA GLU A 958 -64.03 -3.23 -88.22
C GLU A 958 -63.96 -4.27 -87.05
N SER A 959 -64.12 -5.56 -87.36
CA SER A 959 -63.92 -6.66 -86.39
C SER A 959 -62.45 -6.92 -86.04
N LEU A 960 -61.50 -6.59 -86.92
CA LEU A 960 -60.07 -6.73 -86.67
C LEU A 960 -59.54 -5.54 -85.86
N GLU A 961 -59.98 -4.32 -86.17
CA GLU A 961 -59.62 -3.10 -85.44
C GLU A 961 -60.04 -3.18 -83.97
N SER A 962 -61.27 -3.64 -83.70
CA SER A 962 -61.78 -3.93 -82.34
C SER A 962 -60.95 -5.00 -81.59
N THR A 963 -60.28 -5.92 -82.31
CA THR A 963 -59.40 -6.93 -81.73
C THR A 963 -58.02 -6.34 -81.39
N ILE A 964 -57.47 -5.47 -82.24
CA ILE A 964 -56.18 -4.80 -82.04
C ILE A 964 -56.23 -3.89 -80.80
N GLU A 965 -57.34 -3.16 -80.59
CA GLU A 965 -57.51 -2.28 -79.42
C GLU A 965 -57.52 -3.05 -78.08
N GLN A 966 -57.86 -4.35 -78.08
CA GLN A 966 -57.74 -5.20 -76.90
C GLN A 966 -56.31 -5.68 -76.64
N TYR A 967 -55.49 -5.88 -77.68
CA TYR A 967 -54.08 -6.27 -77.53
C TYR A 967 -53.22 -5.12 -76.98
N GLN A 968 -53.43 -3.88 -77.42
CA GLN A 968 -52.69 -2.72 -76.88
C GLN A 968 -52.94 -2.53 -75.38
N LYS A 969 -54.20 -2.72 -74.93
CA LYS A 969 -54.58 -2.71 -73.51
C LYS A 969 -54.08 -3.93 -72.72
N LEU A 970 -53.52 -4.94 -73.39
CA LEU A 970 -52.81 -6.06 -72.77
C LEU A 970 -51.32 -5.77 -72.61
N GLU A 971 -50.68 -5.09 -73.58
CA GLU A 971 -49.29 -4.65 -73.50
C GLU A 971 -49.07 -3.61 -72.38
N GLU A 972 -49.95 -2.60 -72.25
CA GLU A 972 -49.89 -1.63 -71.12
C GLU A 972 -49.98 -2.33 -69.76
N ARG A 973 -50.75 -3.42 -69.67
CA ARG A 973 -50.87 -4.23 -68.45
C ARG A 973 -49.65 -5.11 -68.21
N LEU A 974 -49.01 -5.60 -69.26
CA LEU A 974 -47.77 -6.38 -69.16
C LEU A 974 -46.61 -5.49 -68.70
N GLU A 975 -46.48 -4.30 -69.26
CA GLU A 975 -45.45 -3.33 -68.86
C GLU A 975 -45.64 -2.83 -67.42
N LEU A 976 -46.89 -2.69 -66.97
CA LEU A 976 -47.20 -2.43 -65.55
C LEU A 976 -46.82 -3.62 -64.65
N LEU A 977 -47.02 -4.86 -65.13
CA LEU A 977 -46.65 -6.08 -64.40
C LEU A 977 -45.13 -6.22 -64.26
N GLU A 978 -44.35 -5.94 -65.30
CA GLU A 978 -42.87 -5.93 -65.21
C GLU A 978 -42.34 -4.85 -64.28
N LYS A 979 -42.97 -3.66 -64.27
CA LYS A 979 -42.64 -2.56 -63.33
C LYS A 979 -42.97 -2.93 -61.88
N LEU A 980 -43.96 -3.79 -61.65
CA LEU A 980 -44.24 -4.37 -60.34
C LEU A 980 -43.26 -5.50 -59.96
N LEU A 981 -42.91 -6.39 -60.90
CA LEU A 981 -42.00 -7.51 -60.65
C LEU A 981 -40.59 -7.03 -60.25
N LYS A 982 -40.05 -6.03 -60.95
CA LYS A 982 -38.78 -5.35 -60.60
C LYS A 982 -38.81 -4.65 -59.24
N LYS A 983 -40.00 -4.42 -58.65
CA LYS A 983 -40.17 -3.86 -57.31
C LYS A 983 -40.18 -4.93 -56.22
N GLU A 984 -40.38 -6.20 -56.55
CA GLU A 984 -40.23 -7.32 -55.61
C GLU A 984 -38.79 -7.89 -55.59
N GLU A 985 -38.10 -7.94 -56.74
CA GLU A 985 -36.73 -8.49 -56.83
C GLU A 985 -35.67 -7.71 -56.02
N THR A 986 -35.96 -6.46 -55.62
CA THR A 986 -35.08 -5.66 -54.76
C THR A 986 -35.25 -5.93 -53.26
N ARG A 987 -36.11 -6.88 -52.86
CA ARG A 987 -36.50 -7.09 -51.45
C ARG A 987 -35.82 -8.28 -50.76
N THR A 988 -34.49 -8.23 -50.64
CA THR A 988 -33.76 -9.09 -49.69
C THR A 988 -34.06 -8.66 -48.25
N SER A 989 -34.43 -9.62 -47.40
CA SER A 989 -34.87 -9.46 -46.01
C SER A 989 -33.68 -9.45 -45.01
N PRO A 990 -33.86 -9.36 -43.67
CA PRO A 990 -35.11 -9.24 -42.89
C PRO A 990 -35.12 -8.20 -41.74
N ASP A 991 -36.32 -7.77 -41.32
CA ASP A 991 -36.68 -7.78 -39.89
C ASP A 991 -38.22 -7.81 -39.71
N LEU A 992 -38.71 -8.11 -38.51
CA LEU A 992 -40.10 -8.45 -38.21
C LEU A 992 -40.54 -7.91 -36.83
N SER A 993 -40.69 -6.59 -36.69
CA SER A 993 -41.33 -5.97 -35.51
C SER A 993 -41.92 -4.58 -35.77
N SER A 994 -42.84 -4.18 -34.88
CA SER A 994 -43.56 -2.89 -34.81
C SER A 994 -44.46 -2.49 -35.99
N SER A 995 -45.76 -2.43 -35.70
CA SER A 995 -46.80 -1.80 -36.52
C SER A 995 -47.07 -0.36 -36.03
N THR A 996 -47.21 0.59 -36.95
CA THR A 996 -48.33 1.57 -37.07
C THR A 996 -48.02 2.58 -38.17
N ASP A 997 -49.04 2.94 -38.97
CA ASP A 997 -49.23 4.17 -39.76
C ASP A 997 -48.00 4.71 -40.54
N PHE A 998 -47.94 4.66 -41.88
CA PHE A 998 -49.00 5.05 -42.83
C PHE A 998 -48.86 4.35 -44.20
#